data_AF-A0A424LGR8-F1
#
_entry.id   AF-A0A424LGR8-F1
#
_cell.length_a   1.000
_cell.length_b   1.000
_cell.length_c   1.000
_cell.angle_alpha   90.00
_cell.angle_beta   90.00
_cell.angle_gamma   90.00
#
_symmetry.space_group_name_H-M   'P 1'
#
loop_
_entity.id
_entity.type
_entity.pdbx_description
1 polymer ?
#
loop_
_entity_poly.entity_id
_entity_poly.type
_entity_poly.pdbx_seq_one_letter_code
_entity_poly.pdbx_strand_id
1 'polypeptide(L)'
;MTQATELRELATLLDVSSSKVGIGLPSGTPSNALVISDGVRTSAAITAGTTALEIARTGGGDVGILINKDTSKWLIGVDNSDGNAGPLRFMYGAYNAAAHPGFGTAADGLNLAYNGNVGIGVKAPAAPLHIQFSNNNGGVGGHLIKNTNTGTTSNFASLSTQAVNGTIQGTFGSAHYSAWGNAVVFAGSQTAHPFKILTGNVVRGTFDTSGRLGINQNPLANNFALQVTGLGGASGDARAVYLKGSGAHTNIGGTGPTLVLQNTNSTANNIVKLSFESASAGETVSINAINTNHSSHYGDMAFNTRGSSGYSEKMRIEDNGNVGIGTDSPSGKFHVVGAGGLTGGTPQNSGSNNQIVIENNASSGSADIQMLGPTNGYNHIFFGDADDANIGVIYYNHNNNSLNFTTNANSGTMILTSDGNVGIGTTNPGGSRLYLQDNHTTTVTNATTMLSNTTLTINGNSSGGSDVIRVGPMNVAGKYFIDVSNSAGTAAYDLLLNPIGGGNVGIGTTSASDKLDIQGADNGLTIRSIQANRPKLTLINGTSTMMTLSANGTYAAIGDGSDANRYMAFNGGKVGIGTTSPQYPLDVRGVFISPIGNGSTHTGASSTQYPITNRSIINGRLNLSFNVYFQHNTSNLAVRLYAPVASLWISGEVIFGSTYSYGNASGFRRYTFTHNQNSASNYNYSLTNTENRGSTSSQFELHSHGWDSSENAHYFEFRHIVSSGNQIYCQFQTFGSGSAYETANWYYRHVTY
;
A
#
# COMPACT_ATOMS: atom_id res chain seq x y z
N MET A 1 40.24 -20.36 176.58
CA MET A 1 41.44 -19.48 176.64
C MET A 1 42.00 -19.44 175.23
N THR A 2 42.15 -18.33 174.49
CA THR A 2 42.07 -16.89 174.77
C THR A 2 41.85 -16.14 173.44
N GLN A 3 41.10 -15.04 173.50
CA GLN A 3 40.78 -14.00 172.50
C GLN A 3 41.98 -13.55 171.64
N ALA A 4 41.85 -13.40 170.32
CA ALA A 4 41.37 -12.23 169.54
C ALA A 4 42.47 -11.18 169.21
N THR A 5 42.23 -10.41 168.13
CA THR A 5 43.09 -9.40 167.45
C THR A 5 44.07 -10.03 166.45
N GLU A 6 43.93 -10.00 165.11
CA GLU A 6 43.44 -8.94 164.22
C GLU A 6 42.60 -9.49 163.06
N LEU A 7 41.34 -9.07 163.06
CA LEU A 7 40.37 -9.15 161.97
C LEU A 7 40.21 -7.71 161.49
N ARG A 8 41.13 -7.20 160.66
CA ARG A 8 41.11 -5.80 160.15
C ARG A 8 42.00 -5.61 158.91
N GLU A 9 41.65 -6.23 157.78
CA GLU A 9 42.01 -5.73 156.42
C GLU A 9 41.24 -6.39 155.26
N LEU A 10 40.19 -7.19 155.54
CA LEU A 10 39.32 -7.81 154.51
C LEU A 10 38.09 -6.94 154.13
N ALA A 11 38.14 -5.62 154.33
CA ALA A 11 36.97 -4.74 154.29
C ALA A 11 36.97 -3.65 153.19
N THR A 12 37.83 -3.72 152.17
CA THR A 12 37.89 -2.69 151.09
C THR A 12 37.68 -3.21 149.66
N LEU A 13 37.41 -4.50 149.43
CA LEU A 13 37.20 -5.04 148.07
C LEU A 13 35.75 -5.37 147.71
N LEU A 14 34.80 -5.20 148.63
CA LEU A 14 33.39 -5.51 148.41
C LEU A 14 32.52 -4.41 149.05
N ASP A 15 32.16 -3.37 148.28
CA ASP A 15 31.08 -2.48 148.67
C ASP A 15 29.74 -3.14 148.32
N VAL A 16 29.13 -3.79 149.31
CA VAL A 16 27.84 -4.47 149.18
C VAL A 16 26.66 -3.57 149.52
N SER A 17 26.87 -2.24 149.67
CA SER A 17 25.82 -1.33 150.14
C SER A 17 24.82 -0.88 149.06
N SER A 18 24.93 -1.32 147.79
CA SER A 18 24.02 -0.86 146.71
C SER A 18 23.60 -1.88 145.63
N SER A 19 23.70 -3.20 145.87
CA SER A 19 23.28 -4.25 144.89
C SER A 19 23.92 -4.13 143.51
N LYS A 20 25.15 -3.61 143.41
CA LYS A 20 25.94 -3.53 142.16
C LYS A 20 27.38 -3.94 142.43
N VAL A 21 27.89 -4.90 141.66
CA VAL A 21 29.29 -5.36 141.71
C VAL A 21 30.07 -4.67 140.59
N GLY A 22 31.06 -3.85 140.96
CA GLY A 22 32.01 -3.25 140.01
C GLY A 22 33.43 -3.69 140.35
N ILE A 23 34.11 -4.35 139.41
CA ILE A 23 35.53 -4.70 139.52
C ILE A 23 36.34 -3.67 138.75
N GLY A 24 37.21 -2.93 139.44
CA GLY A 24 38.38 -2.31 138.83
C GLY A 24 38.31 -0.86 138.37
N LEU A 25 37.63 0.05 139.09
CA LEU A 25 37.94 1.49 138.99
C LEU A 25 38.01 2.19 140.36
N PRO A 26 38.97 3.11 140.57
CA PRO A 26 39.32 3.69 141.87
C PRO A 26 38.42 4.90 142.17
N SER A 27 37.76 4.90 143.34
CA SER A 27 37.00 6.05 143.88
C SER A 27 36.13 6.81 142.85
N GLY A 28 35.02 6.20 142.41
CA GLY A 28 33.99 6.84 141.57
C GLY A 28 32.98 5.81 141.01
N THR A 29 31.69 6.06 141.22
CA THR A 29 30.51 5.18 140.97
C THR A 29 30.44 4.47 139.59
N PRO A 30 30.26 3.12 139.52
CA PRO A 30 30.05 2.35 138.27
C PRO A 30 28.61 2.47 137.70
N SER A 31 28.47 2.64 136.38
CA SER A 31 27.19 2.98 135.71
C SER A 31 26.54 1.89 134.84
N ASN A 32 27.08 0.69 134.66
CA ASN A 32 26.43 -0.35 133.82
C ASN A 32 26.48 -1.75 134.46
N ALA A 33 25.32 -2.42 134.55
CA ALA A 33 25.19 -3.78 135.06
C ALA A 33 25.48 -4.81 133.96
N LEU A 34 26.57 -5.56 134.10
CA LEU A 34 26.78 -6.82 133.41
C LEU A 34 26.02 -7.89 134.19
N VAL A 35 24.89 -8.35 133.66
CA VAL A 35 24.11 -9.44 134.26
C VAL A 35 24.58 -10.75 133.64
N ILE A 36 25.34 -11.54 134.42
CA ILE A 36 25.60 -12.95 134.14
C ILE A 36 24.60 -13.72 135.00
N SER A 37 23.50 -14.19 134.41
CA SER A 37 22.44 -14.87 135.15
C SER A 37 22.74 -16.37 135.27
N ASP A 38 22.79 -16.87 136.50
CA ASP A 38 22.98 -18.28 136.87
C ASP A 38 21.64 -18.96 137.21
N GLY A 39 20.75 -19.15 136.22
CA GLY A 39 19.45 -19.76 136.49
C GLY A 39 18.70 -20.26 135.26
N VAL A 40 19.08 -21.44 134.77
CA VAL A 40 18.30 -22.43 133.98
C VAL A 40 17.21 -21.86 133.05
N ARG A 41 17.54 -21.70 131.76
CA ARG A 41 16.63 -22.00 130.64
C ARG A 41 17.40 -22.70 129.51
N THR A 42 16.86 -23.82 129.04
CA THR A 42 17.42 -24.69 128.00
C THR A 42 17.22 -24.05 126.61
N SER A 43 18.25 -23.43 126.05
CA SER A 43 18.36 -23.26 124.59
C SER A 43 18.89 -24.59 124.00
N ALA A 44 18.17 -25.12 123.02
CA ALA A 44 18.10 -26.54 122.68
C ALA A 44 19.32 -27.14 121.94
N ALA A 45 20.55 -26.69 122.18
CA ALA A 45 21.72 -27.21 121.45
C ALA A 45 23.05 -27.20 122.22
N ILE A 46 23.04 -27.09 123.55
CA ILE A 46 24.28 -27.09 124.34
C ILE A 46 24.38 -28.42 125.11
N THR A 47 25.17 -29.36 124.60
CA THR A 47 25.42 -30.67 125.23
C THR A 47 26.09 -30.47 126.59
N ALA A 48 25.65 -31.21 127.61
CA ALA A 48 26.23 -31.16 128.95
C ALA A 48 27.75 -31.41 128.89
N GLY A 49 28.56 -30.39 129.21
CA GLY A 49 30.02 -30.44 129.17
C GLY A 49 30.71 -29.34 128.35
N THR A 50 30.00 -28.53 127.55
CA THR A 50 30.58 -27.39 126.81
C THR A 50 30.50 -26.07 127.57
N THR A 51 31.61 -25.32 127.62
CA THR A 51 31.68 -23.95 128.12
C THR A 51 31.33 -22.97 126.99
N ALA A 52 30.07 -22.54 126.92
CA ALA A 52 29.62 -21.48 126.02
C ALA A 52 29.41 -20.17 126.80
N LEU A 53 29.76 -19.04 126.18
CA LEU A 53 29.38 -17.72 126.65
C LEU A 53 28.16 -17.27 125.83
N GLU A 54 26.98 -17.32 126.45
CA GLU A 54 25.75 -16.78 125.88
C GLU A 54 25.58 -15.33 126.37
N ILE A 55 25.62 -14.37 125.44
CA ILE A 55 25.32 -12.97 125.72
C ILE A 55 23.91 -12.69 125.21
N ALA A 56 22.92 -12.97 126.04
CA ALA A 56 21.52 -12.61 125.79
C ALA A 56 21.11 -11.44 126.69
N ARG A 57 20.25 -10.56 126.19
CA ARG A 57 19.60 -9.53 127.02
C ARG A 57 18.32 -10.13 127.60
N THR A 58 18.01 -9.85 128.86
CA THR A 58 16.81 -10.35 129.55
C THR A 58 15.52 -9.59 129.18
N GLY A 59 15.34 -9.27 127.89
CA GLY A 59 14.09 -8.70 127.38
C GLY A 59 14.22 -8.14 125.96
N GLY A 60 13.73 -8.90 124.97
CA GLY A 60 13.44 -8.46 123.59
C GLY A 60 14.50 -8.83 122.54
N GLY A 61 14.15 -9.77 121.65
CA GLY A 61 14.83 -10.12 120.38
C GLY A 61 16.24 -10.70 120.53
N ASP A 62 16.36 -12.03 120.53
CA ASP A 62 17.63 -12.72 120.74
C ASP A 62 18.53 -12.64 119.49
N VAL A 63 19.41 -11.64 119.44
CA VAL A 63 20.63 -11.71 118.61
C VAL A 63 21.64 -12.58 119.38
N GLY A 64 21.59 -13.88 119.14
CA GLY A 64 22.58 -14.82 119.64
C GLY A 64 23.84 -14.78 118.79
N ILE A 65 24.90 -14.12 119.26
CA ILE A 65 26.25 -14.38 118.73
C ILE A 65 26.75 -15.66 119.40
N LEU A 66 26.58 -16.79 118.72
CA LEU A 66 27.13 -18.07 119.17
C LEU A 66 28.59 -18.17 118.73
N ILE A 67 29.51 -17.89 119.66
CA ILE A 67 30.94 -18.18 119.47
C ILE A 67 31.18 -19.61 119.97
N ASN A 68 30.97 -20.58 119.09
CA ASN A 68 31.29 -21.96 119.40
C ASN A 68 32.81 -22.18 119.25
N LYS A 69 33.54 -22.20 120.38
CA LYS A 69 34.99 -22.36 120.38
C LYS A 69 35.47 -23.72 119.84
N ASP A 70 34.59 -24.72 119.77
CA ASP A 70 34.95 -26.08 119.39
C ASP A 70 34.77 -26.35 117.88
N THR A 71 34.19 -25.42 117.10
CA THR A 71 34.00 -25.58 115.62
C THR A 71 34.66 -24.51 114.75
N SER A 72 35.30 -23.49 115.32
CA SER A 72 35.98 -22.38 114.60
C SER A 72 35.12 -21.66 113.54
N LYS A 73 33.79 -21.78 113.61
CA LYS A 73 32.84 -21.09 112.71
C LYS A 73 32.20 -19.90 113.42
N TRP A 74 32.11 -18.79 112.69
CA TRP A 74 31.31 -17.63 113.08
C TRP A 74 29.90 -17.84 112.54
N LEU A 75 28.96 -18.28 113.38
CA LEU A 75 27.54 -18.22 113.02
C LEU A 75 26.97 -16.92 113.58
N ILE A 76 26.78 -15.95 112.69
CA ILE A 76 25.94 -14.78 112.95
C ILE A 76 24.59 -15.10 112.34
N GLY A 77 23.71 -15.67 113.16
CA GLY A 77 22.33 -15.94 112.81
C GLY A 77 21.40 -15.01 113.58
N VAL A 78 20.30 -14.62 112.95
CA VAL A 78 19.16 -14.06 113.68
C VAL A 78 18.17 -15.21 113.81
N ASP A 79 17.95 -15.72 115.02
CA ASP A 79 16.78 -16.58 115.26
C ASP A 79 15.58 -15.64 115.38
N ASN A 80 14.68 -15.73 114.42
CA ASN A 80 13.45 -14.95 114.37
C ASN A 80 12.26 -15.90 114.16
N SER A 81 12.28 -17.02 114.89
CA SER A 81 11.22 -18.02 114.87
C SER A 81 9.84 -17.48 115.29
N ASP A 82 9.76 -16.27 115.85
CA ASP A 82 8.52 -15.55 116.19
C ASP A 82 8.09 -14.51 115.13
N GLY A 83 8.86 -14.34 114.03
CA GLY A 83 8.47 -13.59 112.84
C GLY A 83 8.44 -12.07 112.99
N ASN A 84 8.93 -11.51 114.11
CA ASN A 84 8.72 -10.11 114.47
C ASN A 84 9.99 -9.24 114.54
N ALA A 85 11.17 -9.80 114.23
CA ALA A 85 12.42 -9.05 114.15
C ALA A 85 12.69 -8.46 112.75
N GLY A 86 13.41 -7.32 112.71
CA GLY A 86 13.85 -6.66 111.48
C GLY A 86 14.96 -7.42 110.73
N PRO A 87 15.18 -7.14 109.43
CA PRO A 87 16.15 -7.87 108.60
C PRO A 87 17.59 -7.71 109.11
N LEU A 88 18.43 -8.72 108.87
CA LEU A 88 19.88 -8.59 109.06
C LEU A 88 20.41 -7.58 108.03
N ARG A 89 20.83 -6.40 108.52
CA ARG A 89 21.33 -5.33 107.67
C ARG A 89 22.85 -5.29 107.73
N PHE A 90 23.49 -5.45 106.57
CA PHE A 90 24.90 -5.11 106.41
C PHE A 90 24.96 -3.65 105.96
N MET A 91 24.91 -2.76 106.95
CA MET A 91 25.07 -1.33 106.72
C MET A 91 26.56 -1.03 106.58
N TYR A 92 26.96 -0.45 105.44
CA TYR A 92 28.28 0.15 105.30
C TYR A 92 28.11 1.67 105.28
N GLY A 93 28.71 2.35 106.25
CA GLY A 93 28.78 3.81 106.22
C GLY A 93 29.74 4.24 105.11
N ALA A 94 29.24 5.00 104.15
CA ALA A 94 30.10 5.77 103.26
C ALA A 94 30.95 6.75 104.10
N TYR A 95 32.23 6.87 103.71
CA TYR A 95 33.21 7.69 104.39
C TYR A 95 32.83 9.18 104.27
N ASN A 96 32.25 9.69 105.36
CA ASN A 96 31.85 11.08 105.65
C ASN A 96 30.37 11.44 105.38
N ALA A 97 29.78 12.12 106.38
CA ALA A 97 28.40 12.64 106.52
C ALA A 97 27.29 11.56 106.71
N ALA A 98 26.55 11.47 107.83
CA ALA A 98 26.39 12.32 109.01
C ALA A 98 25.71 11.52 110.15
N ALA A 99 25.52 12.11 111.34
CA ALA A 99 25.45 11.45 112.67
C ALA A 99 24.15 10.73 113.16
N HIS A 100 24.32 9.60 113.86
CA HIS A 100 23.56 9.00 114.98
C HIS A 100 24.54 8.66 116.10
N PRO A 101 24.68 9.55 117.08
CA PRO A 101 25.94 10.29 117.28
C PRO A 101 27.15 9.93 116.34
N GLY A 102 26.89 9.68 115.05
CA GLY A 102 27.56 8.71 114.14
C GLY A 102 26.69 8.13 112.98
N PHE A 103 25.79 7.15 113.22
CA PHE A 103 24.96 6.43 112.19
C PHE A 103 23.71 7.18 111.58
N GLY A 104 23.82 8.46 111.25
CA GLY A 104 22.76 9.26 110.63
C GLY A 104 22.77 9.08 109.11
N THR A 105 21.76 9.67 108.44
CA THR A 105 21.46 9.60 106.98
C THR A 105 22.15 8.46 106.24
N ALA A 106 21.65 7.25 106.48
CA ALA A 106 22.10 6.01 105.90
C ALA A 106 22.15 6.05 104.36
N ALA A 107 23.23 5.51 103.79
CA ALA A 107 23.14 4.82 102.51
C ALA A 107 22.83 3.34 102.83
N ASP A 108 21.68 2.86 102.36
CA ASP A 108 21.28 1.46 102.54
C ASP A 108 22.28 0.56 101.79
N GLY A 109 23.04 -0.27 102.52
CA GLY A 109 23.99 -1.20 101.94
C GLY A 109 23.29 -2.43 101.36
N LEU A 110 23.67 -3.61 101.84
CA LEU A 110 23.02 -4.88 101.50
C LEU A 110 21.93 -5.18 102.55
N ASN A 111 20.69 -5.26 102.08
CA ASN A 111 19.54 -5.68 102.88
C ASN A 111 19.10 -7.09 102.47
N LEU A 112 19.18 -8.03 103.41
CA LEU A 112 18.62 -9.37 103.26
C LEU A 112 17.26 -9.40 103.96
N ALA A 113 16.19 -9.31 103.17
CA ALA A 113 14.83 -9.31 103.70
C ALA A 113 14.37 -10.73 104.10
N TYR A 114 13.43 -10.81 105.03
CA TYR A 114 12.89 -12.07 105.57
C TYR A 114 12.31 -13.00 104.50
N ASN A 115 11.90 -12.46 103.35
CA ASN A 115 11.32 -13.20 102.23
C ASN A 115 12.37 -13.69 101.20
N GLY A 116 13.67 -13.56 101.49
CA GLY A 116 14.76 -13.98 100.62
C GLY A 116 15.18 -12.94 99.56
N ASN A 117 14.50 -11.79 99.51
CA ASN A 117 14.86 -10.72 98.59
C ASN A 117 16.14 -10.00 99.02
N VAL A 118 16.97 -9.67 98.04
CA VAL A 118 18.24 -8.97 98.23
C VAL A 118 18.09 -7.53 97.74
N GLY A 119 18.19 -6.57 98.65
CA GLY A 119 18.24 -5.14 98.34
C GLY A 119 19.67 -4.61 98.34
N ILE A 120 20.06 -3.85 97.32
CA ILE A 120 21.30 -3.06 97.32
C ILE A 120 20.88 -1.59 97.18
N GLY A 121 21.03 -0.78 98.22
CA GLY A 121 20.55 0.60 98.18
C GLY A 121 19.05 0.79 98.41
N VAL A 122 18.32 -0.28 98.78
CA VAL A 122 16.89 -0.24 99.09
C VAL A 122 16.61 -0.91 100.44
N LYS A 123 15.87 -0.23 101.32
CA LYS A 123 15.40 -0.74 102.63
C LYS A 123 14.38 -1.89 102.56
N ALA A 124 13.56 -1.94 101.52
CA ALA A 124 12.51 -2.94 101.32
C ALA A 124 12.54 -3.46 99.86
N PRO A 125 13.36 -4.49 99.56
CA PRO A 125 13.43 -5.03 98.22
C PRO A 125 12.11 -5.69 97.82
N ALA A 126 11.40 -5.11 96.85
CA ALA A 126 10.12 -5.62 96.33
C ALA A 126 10.30 -6.76 95.31
N ALA A 127 11.54 -7.07 94.93
CA ALA A 127 11.92 -8.12 93.99
C ALA A 127 13.08 -8.95 94.55
N PRO A 128 13.31 -10.19 94.06
CA PRO A 128 14.40 -11.06 94.51
C PRO A 128 15.78 -10.37 94.52
N LEU A 129 16.01 -9.46 93.58
CA LEU A 129 17.14 -8.52 93.59
C LEU A 129 16.61 -7.12 93.24
N HIS A 130 16.67 -6.18 94.18
CA HIS A 130 16.25 -4.79 94.00
C HIS A 130 17.43 -3.85 94.27
N ILE A 131 17.91 -3.17 93.22
CA ILE A 131 19.02 -2.24 93.30
C ILE A 131 18.49 -0.82 93.07
N GLN A 132 18.68 0.07 94.05
CA GLN A 132 18.28 1.48 93.95
C GLN A 132 19.41 2.36 94.44
N PHE A 133 19.85 3.30 93.60
CA PHE A 133 20.77 4.35 94.02
C PHE A 133 20.01 5.67 94.05
N SER A 134 20.04 6.37 95.18
CA SER A 134 19.46 7.70 95.32
C SER A 134 20.54 8.68 95.74
N ASN A 135 21.30 9.18 94.76
CA ASN A 135 21.99 10.46 94.90
C ASN A 135 21.56 11.40 93.76
N ASN A 136 20.83 12.45 94.10
CA ASN A 136 20.35 13.48 93.16
C ASN A 136 21.48 14.40 92.64
N ASN A 137 22.59 13.84 92.16
CA ASN A 137 23.68 14.62 91.55
C ASN A 137 24.17 13.94 90.26
N GLY A 138 23.42 14.12 89.17
CA GLY A 138 23.94 14.28 87.80
C GLY A 138 24.96 13.29 87.21
N GLY A 139 25.18 12.11 87.79
CA GLY A 139 26.22 11.15 87.35
C GLY A 139 25.64 9.77 87.08
N VAL A 140 25.46 9.45 85.80
CA VAL A 140 25.28 8.12 85.16
C VAL A 140 24.77 6.97 86.06
N GLY A 141 23.55 7.11 86.60
CA GLY A 141 22.82 6.05 87.31
C GLY A 141 22.13 5.07 86.35
N GLY A 142 22.89 4.44 85.45
CA GLY A 142 22.40 3.36 84.58
C GLY A 142 22.91 2.01 85.04
N HIS A 143 22.06 0.97 85.01
CA HIS A 143 22.46 -0.42 85.23
C HIS A 143 23.58 -0.81 84.26
N LEU A 144 24.81 -0.87 84.77
CA LEU A 144 26.00 -1.07 83.96
C LEU A 144 26.38 -2.54 83.90
N ILE A 145 25.79 -3.27 82.96
CA ILE A 145 26.27 -4.61 82.60
C ILE A 145 27.42 -4.42 81.60
N LYS A 146 28.64 -4.24 82.12
CA LYS A 146 29.87 -4.24 81.30
C LYS A 146 30.50 -5.62 81.31
N ASN A 147 30.87 -6.12 80.13
CA ASN A 147 31.88 -7.15 79.98
C ASN A 147 33.17 -6.48 79.54
N THR A 148 34.24 -6.56 80.33
CA THR A 148 35.52 -5.86 80.12
C THR A 148 36.58 -6.71 79.42
N ASN A 149 36.22 -7.87 78.87
CA ASN A 149 37.17 -8.82 78.28
C ASN A 149 37.34 -8.61 76.76
N THR A 150 38.58 -8.41 76.29
CA THR A 150 38.95 -8.08 74.89
C THR A 150 39.31 -9.30 74.02
N GLY A 151 38.94 -10.51 74.44
CA GLY A 151 39.22 -11.76 73.71
C GLY A 151 38.26 -12.04 72.54
N THR A 152 38.79 -12.52 71.42
CA THR A 152 38.20 -12.60 70.07
C THR A 152 37.15 -13.69 69.80
N THR A 153 36.34 -14.11 70.78
CA THR A 153 35.19 -14.99 70.50
C THR A 153 33.93 -14.56 71.26
N SER A 154 32.84 -14.38 70.50
CA SER A 154 31.45 -14.06 70.87
C SER A 154 31.12 -13.78 72.35
N ASN A 155 31.15 -12.52 72.76
CA ASN A 155 30.77 -12.09 74.10
C ASN A 155 29.65 -11.04 74.04
N PHE A 156 28.45 -11.38 74.51
CA PHE A 156 27.32 -10.44 74.58
C PHE A 156 27.13 -9.95 76.01
N ALA A 157 27.04 -8.63 76.21
CA ALA A 157 26.28 -8.08 77.33
C ALA A 157 24.79 -8.12 76.91
N SER A 158 24.13 -9.26 77.14
CA SER A 158 22.72 -9.43 76.76
C SER A 158 21.80 -9.10 77.93
N LEU A 159 20.86 -8.18 77.74
CA LEU A 159 19.62 -8.19 78.51
C LEU A 159 18.70 -9.23 77.85
N SER A 160 18.81 -10.49 78.28
CA SER A 160 17.91 -11.55 77.82
C SER A 160 16.55 -11.33 78.45
N THR A 161 15.56 -10.97 77.63
CA THR A 161 14.15 -10.97 78.04
C THR A 161 13.51 -12.20 77.43
N GLN A 162 13.13 -13.16 78.27
CA GLN A 162 12.36 -14.32 77.82
C GLN A 162 10.93 -13.86 77.55
N ALA A 163 10.46 -14.02 76.32
CA ALA A 163 9.07 -13.73 75.98
C ALA A 163 8.14 -14.71 76.71
N VAL A 164 7.20 -14.20 77.50
CA VAL A 164 6.02 -14.95 77.95
C VAL A 164 4.86 -14.52 77.04
N ASN A 165 4.22 -15.46 76.34
CA ASN A 165 3.18 -15.20 75.34
C ASN A 165 3.60 -14.30 74.16
N GLY A 166 4.82 -14.48 73.64
CA GLY A 166 5.19 -14.02 72.29
C GLY A 166 5.34 -12.51 72.09
N THR A 167 5.22 -11.69 73.15
CA THR A 167 5.44 -10.23 73.05
C THR A 167 6.57 -9.82 73.98
N ILE A 168 7.66 -9.30 73.40
CA ILE A 168 8.74 -8.65 74.12
C ILE A 168 8.45 -7.14 74.12
N GLN A 169 7.89 -6.60 75.20
CA GLN A 169 7.76 -5.15 75.40
C GLN A 169 8.98 -4.61 76.15
N GLY A 170 10.06 -4.33 75.41
CA GLY A 170 11.16 -3.50 75.90
C GLY A 170 10.96 -2.05 75.47
N THR A 171 10.37 -1.22 76.32
CA THR A 171 10.25 0.23 76.07
C THR A 171 11.59 0.91 76.38
N PHE A 172 12.35 1.28 75.35
CA PHE A 172 13.52 2.14 75.50
C PHE A 172 13.08 3.62 75.40
N GLY A 173 12.40 4.11 76.44
CA GLY A 173 12.03 5.53 76.55
C GLY A 173 13.01 6.26 77.46
N SER A 174 13.63 7.34 76.98
CA SER A 174 14.30 8.32 77.84
C SER A 174 13.39 9.55 77.98
N ALA A 175 13.04 9.91 79.22
CA ALA A 175 12.33 11.14 79.53
C ALA A 175 13.32 12.15 80.11
N HIS A 176 13.97 13.03 79.32
CA HIS A 176 14.71 14.19 79.85
C HIS A 176 14.92 15.35 78.84
N TYR A 177 14.51 16.56 79.27
CA TYR A 177 14.85 17.95 78.88
C TYR A 177 14.77 18.43 77.41
N SER A 178 13.85 19.37 77.17
CA SER A 178 13.34 19.91 75.89
C SER A 178 14.22 20.91 75.12
N ALA A 179 15.56 20.88 75.24
CA ALA A 179 16.43 21.93 74.66
C ALA A 179 17.39 21.48 73.56
N TRP A 180 17.44 20.18 73.23
CA TRP A 180 18.28 19.63 72.15
C TRP A 180 17.43 18.64 71.34
N GLY A 181 17.47 18.73 70.02
CA GLY A 181 16.52 18.07 69.10
C GLY A 181 16.19 16.61 69.41
N ASN A 182 14.91 16.28 69.29
CA ASN A 182 14.31 14.98 69.57
C ASN A 182 14.82 13.88 68.61
N ALA A 183 15.88 13.18 68.98
CA ALA A 183 16.24 11.93 68.32
C ALA A 183 16.67 10.90 69.37
N VAL A 184 16.02 9.73 69.33
CA VAL A 184 16.64 8.49 69.82
C VAL A 184 17.78 8.19 68.86
N VAL A 185 19.01 8.52 69.25
CA VAL A 185 20.19 8.32 68.42
C VAL A 185 20.70 6.89 68.63
N PHE A 186 20.43 6.00 67.66
CA PHE A 186 21.18 4.75 67.53
C PHE A 186 22.50 5.06 66.81
N ALA A 187 23.49 5.57 67.55
CA ALA A 187 24.81 5.87 67.01
C ALA A 187 25.59 4.55 66.81
N GLY A 188 25.83 4.17 65.56
CA GLY A 188 26.87 3.20 65.24
C GLY A 188 28.24 3.80 65.61
N SER A 189 28.96 3.12 66.50
CA SER A 189 30.32 3.52 66.89
C SER A 189 31.31 3.23 65.76
N GLN A 190 32.03 4.28 65.31
CA GLN A 190 33.19 4.32 64.39
C GLN A 190 33.11 3.49 63.07
N THR A 191 33.10 4.23 61.95
CA THR A 191 33.55 3.90 60.55
C THR A 191 33.32 2.52 59.90
N ALA A 192 32.75 1.52 60.56
CA ALA A 192 32.70 0.15 60.03
C ALA A 192 31.50 -0.72 60.45
N HIS A 193 30.49 -0.16 61.15
CA HIS A 193 29.40 -0.96 61.69
C HIS A 193 28.02 -0.49 61.22
N PRO A 194 27.32 -1.27 60.39
CA PRO A 194 25.99 -0.92 59.93
C PRO A 194 24.94 -1.27 61.01
N PHE A 195 23.85 -0.51 61.07
CA PHE A 195 22.72 -0.83 61.93
C PHE A 195 21.91 -1.98 61.32
N LYS A 196 21.83 -3.12 62.02
CA LYS A 196 21.19 -4.34 61.53
C LYS A 196 19.92 -4.67 62.31
N ILE A 197 18.84 -4.96 61.61
CA ILE A 197 17.62 -5.54 62.14
C ILE A 197 17.74 -7.05 61.97
N LEU A 198 17.69 -7.82 63.07
CA LEU A 198 17.80 -9.28 63.05
C LEU A 198 16.49 -9.94 63.50
N THR A 199 16.14 -11.07 62.91
CA THR A 199 15.11 -11.99 63.43
C THR A 199 15.69 -13.40 63.44
N GLY A 200 15.70 -14.09 64.57
CA GLY A 200 16.25 -15.46 64.65
C GLY A 200 17.73 -15.55 64.27
N ASN A 201 18.56 -14.60 64.71
CA ASN A 201 19.99 -14.44 64.34
C ASN A 201 20.29 -14.21 62.86
N VAL A 202 19.27 -13.94 62.04
CA VAL A 202 19.42 -13.62 60.61
C VAL A 202 19.17 -12.12 60.39
N VAL A 203 20.07 -11.47 59.65
CA VAL A 203 19.97 -10.04 59.30
C VAL A 203 18.85 -9.84 58.27
N ARG A 204 17.80 -9.12 58.64
CA ARG A 204 16.64 -8.78 57.79
C ARG A 204 16.75 -7.39 57.18
N GLY A 205 17.43 -6.46 57.85
CA GLY A 205 17.66 -5.09 57.36
C GLY A 205 19.02 -4.57 57.83
N THR A 206 19.69 -3.76 57.01
CA THR A 206 21.01 -3.17 57.29
C THR A 206 20.99 -1.72 56.80
N PHE A 207 21.14 -0.75 57.69
CA PHE A 207 21.50 0.61 57.34
C PHE A 207 23.02 0.73 57.41
N ASP A 208 23.68 0.92 56.28
CA ASP A 208 25.14 0.94 56.26
C ASP A 208 25.76 2.28 56.64
N THR A 209 27.09 2.28 56.79
CA THR A 209 27.88 3.46 57.15
C THR A 209 27.88 4.56 56.08
N SER A 210 27.28 4.30 54.92
CA SER A 210 27.09 5.26 53.82
C SER A 210 25.62 5.72 53.70
N GLY A 211 24.75 5.33 54.63
CA GLY A 211 23.34 5.74 54.67
C GLY A 211 22.37 4.92 53.81
N ARG A 212 22.78 3.75 53.29
CA ARG A 212 21.95 2.88 52.42
C ARG A 212 21.17 1.85 53.23
N LEU A 213 19.93 1.55 52.84
CA LEU A 213 19.08 0.51 53.46
C LEU A 213 19.08 -0.77 52.62
N GLY A 214 19.77 -1.81 53.07
CA GLY A 214 19.71 -3.17 52.53
C GLY A 214 18.72 -4.03 53.29
N ILE A 215 17.76 -4.67 52.61
CA ILE A 215 16.85 -5.66 53.21
C ILE A 215 17.28 -7.05 52.73
N ASN A 216 17.69 -7.93 53.65
CA ASN A 216 18.14 -9.31 53.39
C ASN A 216 19.34 -9.45 52.40
N GLN A 217 20.38 -8.61 52.51
CA GLN A 217 21.58 -8.65 51.66
C GLN A 217 22.87 -8.38 52.47
N ASN A 218 24.00 -9.00 52.08
CA ASN A 218 25.37 -8.69 52.53
C ASN A 218 26.42 -9.25 51.55
N PRO A 219 27.37 -8.46 50.95
CA PRO A 219 27.56 -7.00 50.97
C PRO A 219 27.02 -6.25 49.73
N LEU A 220 26.87 -4.91 49.82
CA LEU A 220 26.35 -4.02 48.77
C LEU A 220 27.50 -3.42 47.91
N ALA A 221 27.65 -3.90 46.66
CA ALA A 221 28.77 -3.50 45.79
C ALA A 221 28.43 -2.47 44.68
N ASN A 222 27.17 -2.04 44.50
CA ASN A 222 26.74 -1.24 43.33
C ASN A 222 25.96 0.05 43.69
N ASN A 223 25.88 1.01 42.75
CA ASN A 223 25.31 2.38 42.86
C ASN A 223 23.78 2.48 43.13
N PHE A 224 23.15 1.43 43.66
CA PHE A 224 21.71 1.36 43.90
C PHE A 224 21.35 1.79 45.34
N ALA A 225 20.39 2.69 45.49
CA ALA A 225 19.92 3.15 46.82
C ALA A 225 19.05 2.12 47.57
N LEU A 226 18.39 1.21 46.83
CA LEU A 226 17.64 0.06 47.34
C LEU A 226 17.76 -1.08 46.30
N GLN A 227 18.50 -2.13 46.62
CA GLN A 227 18.57 -3.36 45.81
C GLN A 227 17.84 -4.48 46.55
N VAL A 228 16.75 -4.98 45.97
CA VAL A 228 16.00 -6.11 46.52
C VAL A 228 16.10 -7.27 45.54
N THR A 229 16.78 -8.34 45.95
CA THR A 229 16.98 -9.54 45.12
C THR A 229 16.04 -10.65 45.57
N GLY A 230 15.15 -11.09 44.70
CA GLY A 230 14.33 -12.28 44.93
C GLY A 230 15.17 -13.53 44.66
N LEU A 231 15.43 -14.34 45.68
CA LEU A 231 16.10 -15.64 45.52
C LEU A 231 15.03 -16.69 45.20
N GLY A 232 14.93 -17.11 43.93
CA GLY A 232 14.01 -18.15 43.50
C GLY A 232 14.43 -19.51 44.03
N GLY A 233 13.89 -19.92 45.18
CA GLY A 233 14.05 -21.28 45.70
C GLY A 233 12.83 -22.13 45.37
N ALA A 234 12.94 -23.03 44.39
CA ALA A 234 12.07 -24.19 44.05
C ALA A 234 10.52 -24.06 44.12
N SER A 235 9.97 -22.88 44.42
CA SER A 235 8.56 -22.53 44.45
C SER A 235 8.31 -21.57 43.29
N GLY A 236 7.27 -21.81 42.51
CA GLY A 236 6.99 -21.13 41.24
C GLY A 236 6.69 -19.63 41.31
N ASP A 237 6.84 -18.97 42.47
CA ASP A 237 6.59 -17.54 42.64
C ASP A 237 7.74 -16.84 43.40
N ALA A 238 8.71 -16.29 42.65
CA ALA A 238 9.88 -15.61 43.18
C ALA A 238 9.77 -14.08 42.95
N ARG A 239 9.00 -13.38 43.80
CA ARG A 239 8.86 -11.91 43.74
C ARG A 239 9.91 -11.25 44.62
N ALA A 240 10.74 -10.39 44.03
CA ALA A 240 11.70 -9.58 44.78
C ALA A 240 10.99 -8.44 45.53
N VAL A 241 10.04 -7.77 44.89
CA VAL A 241 9.28 -6.65 45.44
C VAL A 241 7.80 -6.86 45.11
N TYR A 242 6.94 -6.82 46.13
CA TYR A 242 5.50 -6.98 45.96
C TYR A 242 4.77 -5.69 46.37
N LEU A 243 4.53 -4.83 45.38
CA LEU A 243 3.77 -3.60 45.54
C LEU A 243 2.31 -3.90 45.21
N LYS A 244 1.41 -3.75 46.19
CA LYS A 244 -0.03 -3.96 46.00
C LYS A 244 -0.83 -2.71 46.28
N GLY A 245 -1.75 -2.48 45.36
CA GLY A 245 -2.80 -1.50 45.46
C GLY A 245 -4.17 -2.15 45.55
N SER A 246 -5.11 -1.52 46.25
CA SER A 246 -6.52 -1.93 46.28
C SER A 246 -7.43 -0.73 45.97
N GLY A 247 -8.35 -0.87 45.02
CA GLY A 247 -9.33 0.15 44.65
C GLY A 247 -10.14 -0.23 43.41
N ALA A 248 -11.32 0.38 43.21
CA ALA A 248 -12.24 0.10 42.11
C ALA A 248 -12.01 1.01 40.88
N HIS A 249 -10.75 1.23 40.48
CA HIS A 249 -10.40 2.17 39.41
C HIS A 249 -10.55 1.51 38.03
N THR A 250 -11.47 2.03 37.20
CA THR A 250 -11.76 1.48 35.86
C THR A 250 -11.32 2.37 34.69
N ASN A 251 -10.80 3.57 34.97
CA ASN A 251 -10.47 4.57 33.96
C ASN A 251 -8.98 4.95 34.04
N ILE A 252 -8.36 5.20 32.89
CA ILE A 252 -6.99 5.71 32.77
C ILE A 252 -6.93 7.14 33.33
N GLY A 253 -5.92 7.46 34.16
CA GLY A 253 -5.69 8.80 34.71
C GLY A 253 -6.32 9.09 36.09
N GLY A 254 -7.07 8.16 36.70
CA GLY A 254 -7.52 8.29 38.08
C GLY A 254 -6.40 8.03 39.11
N THR A 255 -6.51 8.61 40.31
CA THR A 255 -5.60 8.41 41.47
C THR A 255 -5.74 7.02 42.08
N GLY A 256 -5.41 5.99 41.30
CA GLY A 256 -5.25 4.62 41.77
C GLY A 256 -3.87 4.38 42.40
N PRO A 257 -3.66 3.18 42.96
CA PRO A 257 -2.34 2.76 43.40
C PRO A 257 -1.39 2.62 42.20
N THR A 258 -0.36 3.46 42.16
CA THR A 258 0.61 3.52 41.07
C THR A 258 2.03 3.35 41.59
N LEU A 259 2.92 2.85 40.74
CA LEU A 259 4.35 3.04 40.90
C LEU A 259 4.72 4.32 40.15
N VAL A 260 5.11 5.37 40.88
CA VAL A 260 5.56 6.63 40.27
C VAL A 260 7.07 6.60 40.11
N LEU A 261 7.53 6.70 38.87
CA LEU A 261 8.92 6.96 38.52
C LEU A 261 8.97 8.38 37.96
N GLN A 262 9.81 9.25 38.53
CA GLN A 262 9.86 10.65 38.12
C GLN A 262 11.30 11.15 38.03
N ASN A 263 11.59 11.85 36.95
CA ASN A 263 12.77 12.68 36.80
C ASN A 263 12.31 14.12 37.04
N THR A 264 12.72 14.71 38.17
CA THR A 264 12.25 16.02 38.63
C THR A 264 12.95 17.20 37.96
N ASN A 265 13.92 16.92 37.08
CA ASN A 265 14.59 17.95 36.30
C ASN A 265 13.63 18.48 35.21
N SER A 266 13.47 19.79 35.07
CA SER A 266 12.56 20.43 34.11
C SER A 266 13.12 20.58 32.70
N THR A 267 14.30 20.03 32.41
CA THR A 267 14.88 20.02 31.05
C THR A 267 13.93 19.27 30.11
N ALA A 268 13.66 19.86 28.94
CA ALA A 268 12.88 19.20 27.90
C ALA A 268 13.56 17.89 27.46
N ASN A 269 12.75 16.90 27.13
CA ASN A 269 13.18 15.54 26.75
C ASN A 269 13.94 14.79 27.84
N ASN A 270 13.72 15.14 29.12
CA ASN A 270 14.26 14.34 30.21
C ASN A 270 13.55 12.98 30.30
N ILE A 271 14.33 11.96 30.66
CA ILE A 271 13.88 10.57 30.57
C ILE A 271 13.61 10.00 31.96
N VAL A 272 12.52 9.25 32.06
CA VAL A 272 12.25 8.28 33.12
C VAL A 272 12.23 6.90 32.47
N LYS A 273 12.93 5.93 33.07
CA LYS A 273 13.03 4.58 32.47
C LYS A 273 12.69 3.48 33.46
N LEU A 274 12.02 2.44 32.95
CA LEU A 274 12.02 1.11 33.53
C LEU A 274 13.00 0.26 32.73
N SER A 275 14.09 -0.16 33.39
CA SER A 275 15.20 -0.87 32.75
C SER A 275 15.22 -2.35 33.12
N PHE A 276 15.57 -3.18 32.14
CA PHE A 276 15.81 -4.59 32.32
C PHE A 276 17.26 -4.87 31.91
N GLU A 277 18.01 -5.48 32.82
CA GLU A 277 19.46 -5.69 32.66
C GLU A 277 19.79 -7.18 32.66
N SER A 278 20.84 -7.55 31.92
CA SER A 278 21.44 -8.88 32.02
C SER A 278 22.59 -8.86 33.02
N ALA A 279 22.96 -10.03 33.55
CA ALA A 279 23.95 -10.17 34.62
C ALA A 279 25.35 -9.60 34.34
N SER A 280 25.67 -9.21 33.09
CA SER A 280 27.01 -8.78 32.69
C SER A 280 27.10 -7.70 31.59
N ALA A 281 25.99 -7.25 30.99
CA ALA A 281 26.02 -6.35 29.82
C ALA A 281 25.23 -5.03 29.96
N GLY A 282 24.85 -4.64 31.18
CA GLY A 282 24.00 -3.47 31.43
C GLY A 282 22.60 -3.64 30.82
N GLU A 283 21.95 -2.51 30.52
CA GLU A 283 20.57 -2.45 30.00
C GLU A 283 20.41 -3.22 28.68
N THR A 284 19.54 -4.23 28.67
CA THR A 284 19.22 -5.03 27.49
C THR A 284 18.00 -4.48 26.75
N VAL A 285 16.98 -4.07 27.51
CA VAL A 285 15.77 -3.41 27.01
C VAL A 285 15.28 -2.39 28.04
N SER A 286 14.65 -1.31 27.59
CA SER A 286 13.94 -0.40 28.49
C SER A 286 12.65 0.14 27.86
N ILE A 287 11.75 0.55 28.76
CA ILE A 287 10.58 1.35 28.43
C ILE A 287 10.83 2.72 29.02
N ASN A 288 10.75 3.75 28.19
CA ASN A 288 11.12 5.11 28.55
C ASN A 288 9.91 6.03 28.38
N ALA A 289 9.69 6.90 29.36
CA ALA A 289 8.89 8.10 29.19
C ALA A 289 9.84 9.28 28.97
N ILE A 290 9.62 10.02 27.90
CA ILE A 290 10.42 11.18 27.50
C ILE A 290 9.52 12.40 27.68
N ASN A 291 9.74 13.23 28.70
CA ASN A 291 8.86 14.38 28.91
C ASN A 291 9.24 15.50 27.93
N THR A 292 8.49 15.62 26.85
CA THR A 292 8.72 16.59 25.76
C THR A 292 8.29 18.01 26.19
N ASN A 293 7.28 18.12 27.06
CA ASN A 293 6.81 19.40 27.58
C ASN A 293 6.28 19.29 29.03
N HIS A 294 6.99 19.92 29.98
CA HIS A 294 6.64 19.93 31.41
C HIS A 294 5.44 20.82 31.78
N SER A 295 5.11 21.82 30.94
CA SER A 295 3.98 22.73 31.19
C SER A 295 2.63 22.12 30.82
N SER A 296 2.62 21.25 29.81
CA SER A 296 1.41 20.56 29.32
C SER A 296 1.37 19.08 29.71
N HIS A 297 2.40 18.59 30.40
CA HIS A 297 2.58 17.18 30.75
C HIS A 297 2.56 16.24 29.53
N TYR A 298 3.14 16.71 28.42
CA TYR A 298 3.31 15.89 27.22
C TYR A 298 4.57 15.06 27.37
N GLY A 299 4.48 13.83 26.90
CA GLY A 299 5.64 12.96 26.82
C GLY A 299 5.41 11.82 25.85
N ASP A 300 6.52 11.41 25.25
CA ASP A 300 6.57 10.28 24.36
C ASP A 300 6.87 9.01 25.15
N MET A 301 6.40 7.88 24.64
CA MET A 301 6.83 6.55 25.09
C MET A 301 7.77 5.92 24.07
N ALA A 302 8.97 5.54 24.50
CA ALA A 302 9.96 4.89 23.65
C ALA A 302 10.31 3.49 24.15
N PHE A 303 10.41 2.54 23.21
CA PHE A 303 10.83 1.17 23.44
C PHE A 303 12.20 0.94 22.83
N ASN A 304 13.15 0.55 23.68
CA ASN A 304 14.54 0.41 23.28
C ASN A 304 14.99 -1.04 23.45
N THR A 305 15.78 -1.52 22.50
CA THR A 305 16.40 -2.84 22.56
C THR A 305 17.87 -2.79 22.20
N ARG A 306 18.63 -3.78 22.68
CA ARG A 306 20.03 -3.98 22.33
C ARG A 306 20.17 -5.03 21.22
N GLY A 307 20.66 -4.59 20.06
CA GLY A 307 21.11 -5.47 18.98
C GLY A 307 22.64 -5.60 18.92
N SER A 308 23.16 -6.21 17.87
CA SER A 308 24.61 -6.32 17.62
C SER A 308 25.30 -4.96 17.43
N SER A 309 24.58 -3.96 16.90
CA SER A 309 25.03 -2.58 16.75
C SER A 309 24.86 -1.73 18.02
N GLY A 310 24.39 -2.32 19.12
CA GLY A 310 24.21 -1.65 20.40
C GLY A 310 22.76 -1.28 20.73
N TYR A 311 22.62 -0.41 21.72
CA TYR A 311 21.36 0.04 22.27
C TYR A 311 20.73 1.13 21.41
N SER A 312 19.49 0.93 20.96
CA SER A 312 18.78 1.93 20.15
C SER A 312 17.27 1.86 20.36
N GLU A 313 16.61 2.98 20.12
CA GLU A 313 15.15 3.04 20.05
C GLU A 313 14.65 2.25 18.84
N LYS A 314 13.58 1.48 19.03
CA LYS A 314 12.95 0.67 17.98
C LYS A 314 11.53 1.10 17.69
N MET A 315 10.83 1.65 18.67
CA MET A 315 9.46 2.14 18.53
C MET A 315 9.25 3.37 19.42
N ARG A 316 8.55 4.36 18.87
CA ARG A 316 8.09 5.56 19.56
C ARG A 316 6.58 5.68 19.49
N ILE A 317 5.97 6.18 20.56
CA ILE A 317 4.61 6.75 20.54
C ILE A 317 4.74 8.20 20.99
N GLU A 318 4.42 9.15 20.11
CA GLU A 318 4.45 10.58 20.43
C GLU A 318 3.22 11.02 21.25
N ASP A 319 3.31 12.17 21.93
CA ASP A 319 2.19 12.75 22.67
C ASP A 319 0.93 13.02 21.82
N ASN A 320 1.10 13.17 20.50
CA ASN A 320 0.02 13.34 19.52
C ASN A 320 -0.63 12.00 19.06
N GLY A 321 -0.14 10.87 19.58
CA GLY A 321 -0.60 9.51 19.30
C GLY A 321 -0.01 8.86 18.05
N ASN A 322 0.97 9.47 17.38
CA ASN A 322 1.66 8.85 16.26
C ASN A 322 2.64 7.77 16.74
N VAL A 323 2.67 6.64 16.02
CA VAL A 323 3.51 5.50 16.34
C VAL A 323 4.59 5.33 15.27
N GLY A 324 5.85 5.47 15.65
CA GLY A 324 7.01 5.20 14.80
C GLY A 324 7.60 3.83 15.10
N ILE A 325 7.97 3.06 14.07
CA ILE A 325 8.83 1.87 14.18
C ILE A 325 10.06 2.11 13.30
N GLY A 326 11.26 2.05 13.89
CA GLY A 326 12.50 2.37 13.19
C GLY A 326 12.74 3.87 12.95
N THR A 327 11.86 4.74 13.44
CA THR A 327 11.97 6.21 13.38
C THR A 327 11.52 6.83 14.70
N ASP A 328 12.18 7.92 15.10
CA ASP A 328 11.83 8.74 16.27
C ASP A 328 11.00 9.98 15.90
N SER A 329 10.70 10.16 14.61
CA SER A 329 9.97 11.31 14.07
C SER A 329 8.87 10.83 13.09
N PRO A 330 7.83 10.11 13.57
CA PRO A 330 6.75 9.61 12.73
C PRO A 330 5.99 10.73 11.98
N SER A 331 5.78 10.55 10.68
CA SER A 331 5.13 11.53 9.80
C SER A 331 3.63 11.27 9.56
N GLY A 332 3.08 10.24 10.21
CA GLY A 332 1.68 9.81 10.17
C GLY A 332 1.32 8.96 11.39
N LYS A 333 0.06 8.48 11.48
CA LYS A 333 -0.41 7.76 12.68
C LYS A 333 0.36 6.48 12.96
N PHE A 334 0.73 5.74 11.92
CA PHE A 334 1.65 4.61 11.99
C PHE A 334 2.72 4.77 10.92
N HIS A 335 3.98 4.95 11.33
CA HIS A 335 5.11 5.14 10.44
C HIS A 335 6.15 4.03 10.66
N VAL A 336 6.41 3.22 9.65
CA VAL A 336 7.43 2.17 9.68
C VAL A 336 8.56 2.52 8.72
N VAL A 337 9.78 2.56 9.23
CA VAL A 337 11.00 2.86 8.47
C VAL A 337 11.97 1.68 8.52
N GLY A 338 12.34 1.16 7.35
CA GLY A 338 13.36 0.12 7.19
C GLY A 338 14.79 0.61 7.44
N ALA A 339 15.72 -0.32 7.68
CA ALA A 339 17.12 0.01 7.99
C ALA A 339 17.89 0.58 6.78
N GLY A 340 18.49 1.75 6.96
CA GLY A 340 19.34 2.45 5.99
C GLY A 340 19.38 3.93 6.34
N GLY A 341 20.49 4.63 6.13
CA GLY A 341 20.63 6.04 6.46
C GLY A 341 20.68 6.90 5.21
N LEU A 342 19.59 7.62 4.90
CA LEU A 342 19.51 9.06 4.63
C LEU A 342 18.10 9.41 4.11
N THR A 343 17.33 10.13 4.93
CA THR A 343 16.29 11.12 4.57
C THR A 343 15.69 11.03 3.16
N GLY A 344 14.66 10.20 2.96
CA GLY A 344 14.18 9.83 1.63
C GLY A 344 12.69 10.09 1.38
N GLY A 345 12.26 11.36 1.42
CA GLY A 345 10.94 11.81 0.98
C GLY A 345 10.06 12.36 2.11
N THR A 346 9.59 13.60 1.99
CA THR A 346 8.45 14.05 2.80
C THR A 346 7.20 13.35 2.24
N PRO A 347 6.36 12.69 3.08
CA PRO A 347 5.08 12.18 2.61
C PRO A 347 4.32 13.29 1.89
N GLN A 348 3.81 12.98 0.70
CA GLN A 348 3.39 13.97 -0.30
C GLN A 348 2.22 14.87 0.12
N ASN A 349 1.65 14.69 1.31
CA ASN A 349 0.53 15.46 1.83
C ASN A 349 0.92 16.16 3.14
N SER A 350 1.39 17.40 3.03
CA SER A 350 1.93 18.23 4.13
C SER A 350 0.93 18.60 5.23
N GLY A 351 -0.27 18.00 5.25
CA GLY A 351 -1.30 18.13 6.29
C GLY A 351 -1.52 16.88 7.17
N SER A 352 -0.67 15.85 7.07
CA SER A 352 -0.61 14.70 8.00
C SER A 352 -1.90 13.89 8.24
N ASN A 353 -2.68 13.60 7.17
CA ASN A 353 -3.81 12.67 7.26
C ASN A 353 -3.45 11.21 6.93
N ASN A 354 -2.17 10.91 6.72
CA ASN A 354 -1.74 9.54 6.44
C ASN A 354 -1.92 8.66 7.69
N GLN A 355 -2.77 7.64 7.59
CA GLN A 355 -2.95 6.67 8.68
C GLN A 355 -1.76 5.71 8.75
N ILE A 356 -1.22 5.28 7.61
CA ILE A 356 -0.10 4.35 7.51
C ILE A 356 0.94 4.91 6.52
N VAL A 357 2.20 4.95 6.94
CA VAL A 357 3.37 5.28 6.12
C VAL A 357 4.37 4.12 6.27
N ILE A 358 4.78 3.52 5.16
CA ILE A 358 5.77 2.44 5.14
C ILE A 358 6.84 2.83 4.13
N GLU A 359 8.08 2.96 4.58
CA GLU A 359 9.21 3.36 3.74
C GLU A 359 10.45 2.50 4.03
N ASN A 360 11.31 2.36 3.03
CA ASN A 360 12.59 1.70 3.15
C ASN A 360 13.69 2.69 2.79
N ASN A 361 14.65 2.86 3.70
CA ASN A 361 15.71 3.85 3.59
C ASN A 361 17.04 3.26 3.06
N ALA A 362 17.01 2.06 2.47
CA ALA A 362 18.16 1.46 1.78
C ALA A 362 18.16 1.82 0.28
N SER A 363 19.32 2.19 -0.27
CA SER A 363 19.51 2.59 -1.68
C SER A 363 19.16 1.53 -2.73
N SER A 364 18.90 0.29 -2.29
CA SER A 364 18.46 -0.83 -3.11
C SER A 364 17.32 -1.65 -2.47
N GLY A 365 16.63 -1.10 -1.47
CA GLY A 365 15.54 -1.77 -0.75
C GLY A 365 14.14 -1.41 -1.26
N SER A 366 13.18 -2.32 -1.13
CA SER A 366 11.76 -2.11 -1.39
C SER A 366 10.98 -1.86 -0.09
N ALA A 367 9.93 -1.04 -0.15
CA ALA A 367 8.94 -0.89 0.92
C ALA A 367 7.73 -1.79 0.61
N ASP A 368 7.84 -3.06 0.97
CA ASP A 368 6.85 -4.07 0.62
C ASP A 368 5.73 -4.18 1.66
N ILE A 369 4.49 -4.33 1.18
CA ILE A 369 3.36 -4.79 1.99
C ILE A 369 3.03 -6.22 1.55
N GLN A 370 3.34 -7.20 2.40
CA GLN A 370 3.04 -8.60 2.12
C GLN A 370 1.73 -9.01 2.79
N MET A 371 0.80 -9.55 2.00
CA MET A 371 -0.45 -10.14 2.49
C MET A 371 -0.46 -11.63 2.14
N LEU A 372 -0.30 -12.49 3.15
CA LEU A 372 -0.32 -13.95 2.98
C LEU A 372 -1.70 -14.50 3.37
N GLY A 373 -2.34 -15.22 2.45
CA GLY A 373 -3.63 -15.90 2.67
C GLY A 373 -3.54 -17.40 2.35
N PRO A 374 -4.58 -18.18 2.69
CA PRO A 374 -4.69 -19.58 2.27
C PRO A 374 -4.83 -19.70 0.75
N THR A 375 -4.49 -20.85 0.17
CA THR A 375 -4.44 -21.10 -1.29
C THR A 375 -5.78 -21.01 -2.02
N ASN A 376 -6.89 -20.83 -1.29
CA ASN A 376 -8.25 -20.67 -1.81
C ASN A 376 -8.98 -19.46 -1.19
N GLY A 377 -8.23 -18.56 -0.53
CA GLY A 377 -8.77 -17.36 0.09
C GLY A 377 -8.67 -16.12 -0.79
N TYR A 378 -8.77 -14.98 -0.13
CA TYR A 378 -8.60 -13.67 -0.75
C TYR A 378 -7.68 -12.78 0.07
N ASN A 379 -7.00 -11.85 -0.59
CA ASN A 379 -6.33 -10.72 0.05
C ASN A 379 -6.94 -9.43 -0.48
N HIS A 380 -7.48 -8.59 0.41
CA HIS A 380 -8.30 -7.43 0.08
C HIS A 380 -7.68 -6.13 0.58
N ILE A 381 -7.88 -5.05 -0.18
CA ILE A 381 -7.82 -3.66 0.28
C ILE A 381 -9.23 -3.08 0.06
N PHE A 382 -9.90 -2.71 1.14
CA PHE A 382 -11.28 -2.20 1.12
C PHE A 382 -11.33 -0.67 1.08
N PHE A 383 -12.28 -0.15 0.31
CA PHE A 383 -12.65 1.26 0.20
C PHE A 383 -14.15 1.39 0.50
N GLY A 384 -14.48 1.41 1.79
CA GLY A 384 -15.84 1.56 2.30
C GLY A 384 -16.14 2.96 2.83
N ASP A 385 -17.42 3.23 3.09
CA ASP A 385 -17.89 4.38 3.85
C ASP A 385 -18.78 3.93 5.02
N ALA A 386 -19.45 4.87 5.69
CA ALA A 386 -20.28 4.59 6.86
C ALA A 386 -21.53 3.75 6.52
N ASP A 387 -21.99 3.78 5.27
CA ASP A 387 -23.19 3.12 4.80
C ASP A 387 -22.85 1.73 4.20
N ASP A 388 -21.70 1.59 3.54
CA ASP A 388 -21.22 0.33 2.97
C ASP A 388 -19.70 0.16 3.13
N ALA A 389 -19.32 -0.81 3.97
CA ALA A 389 -17.91 -1.10 4.30
C ALA A 389 -17.09 -1.70 3.13
N ASN A 390 -17.74 -2.16 2.04
CA ASN A 390 -17.07 -2.83 0.92
C ASN A 390 -17.56 -2.33 -0.46
N ILE A 391 -18.04 -1.09 -0.54
CA ILE A 391 -18.52 -0.50 -1.79
C ILE A 391 -17.43 -0.43 -2.88
N GLY A 392 -16.15 -0.34 -2.50
CA GLY A 392 -15.01 -0.55 -3.39
C GLY A 392 -13.99 -1.52 -2.81
N VAL A 393 -13.41 -2.39 -3.64
CA VAL A 393 -12.39 -3.37 -3.20
C VAL A 393 -11.37 -3.61 -4.29
N ILE A 394 -10.10 -3.68 -3.92
CA ILE A 394 -9.04 -4.32 -4.71
C ILE A 394 -8.74 -5.65 -4.04
N TYR A 395 -8.82 -6.76 -4.78
CA TYR A 395 -8.51 -8.06 -4.19
C TYR A 395 -7.84 -9.05 -5.14
N TYR A 396 -7.00 -9.89 -4.56
CA TYR A 396 -6.48 -11.08 -5.20
C TYR A 396 -7.31 -12.30 -4.77
N ASN A 397 -7.83 -13.07 -5.73
CA ASN A 397 -8.56 -14.31 -5.51
C ASN A 397 -7.66 -15.50 -5.84
N HIS A 398 -7.34 -16.31 -4.83
CA HIS A 398 -6.46 -17.47 -4.98
C HIS A 398 -7.13 -18.67 -5.67
N ASN A 399 -8.47 -18.73 -5.73
CA ASN A 399 -9.17 -19.85 -6.38
C ASN A 399 -8.92 -19.92 -7.89
N ASN A 400 -8.72 -18.76 -8.52
CA ASN A 400 -8.49 -18.64 -9.96
C ASN A 400 -7.30 -17.73 -10.29
N ASN A 401 -6.48 -17.40 -9.29
CA ASN A 401 -5.30 -16.55 -9.42
C ASN A 401 -5.56 -15.23 -10.16
N SER A 402 -6.66 -14.54 -9.81
CA SER A 402 -7.06 -13.28 -10.45
C SER A 402 -6.96 -12.06 -9.52
N LEU A 403 -6.51 -10.93 -10.07
CA LEU A 403 -6.57 -9.62 -9.42
C LEU A 403 -7.82 -8.89 -9.90
N ASN A 404 -8.62 -8.38 -8.97
CA ASN A 404 -9.92 -7.77 -9.25
C ASN A 404 -9.99 -6.37 -8.65
N PHE A 405 -10.68 -5.48 -9.37
CA PHE A 405 -11.06 -4.15 -8.93
C PHE A 405 -12.59 -4.08 -9.01
N THR A 406 -13.20 -3.65 -7.91
CA THR A 406 -14.67 -3.55 -7.78
C THR A 406 -15.05 -2.18 -7.24
N THR A 407 -16.20 -1.69 -7.70
CA THR A 407 -16.81 -0.43 -7.29
C THR A 407 -18.32 -0.61 -7.21
N ASN A 408 -18.99 0.18 -6.37
CA ASN A 408 -20.41 0.08 -6.10
C ASN A 408 -20.89 -1.36 -5.79
N ALA A 409 -20.09 -2.11 -5.03
CA ALA A 409 -20.31 -3.53 -4.73
C ALA A 409 -20.51 -4.45 -5.96
N ASN A 410 -20.09 -4.00 -7.16
CA ASN A 410 -20.26 -4.74 -8.40
C ASN A 410 -19.05 -5.65 -8.67
N SER A 411 -19.29 -6.96 -8.80
CA SER A 411 -18.27 -7.91 -9.23
C SER A 411 -17.97 -7.76 -10.72
N GLY A 412 -16.73 -7.44 -11.09
CA GLY A 412 -16.28 -7.43 -12.49
C GLY A 412 -16.12 -6.06 -13.14
N THR A 413 -15.92 -4.98 -12.37
CA THR A 413 -15.52 -3.68 -12.95
C THR A 413 -14.23 -3.82 -13.76
N MET A 414 -13.19 -4.44 -13.18
CA MET A 414 -11.97 -4.85 -13.89
C MET A 414 -11.37 -6.11 -13.28
N ILE A 415 -10.92 -7.03 -14.13
CA ILE A 415 -10.25 -8.27 -13.71
C ILE A 415 -8.98 -8.51 -14.54
N LEU A 416 -7.89 -8.89 -13.89
CA LEU A 416 -6.71 -9.51 -14.50
C LEU A 416 -6.70 -10.99 -14.11
N THR A 417 -6.94 -11.86 -15.08
CA THR A 417 -6.98 -13.31 -14.89
C THR A 417 -5.59 -13.94 -14.77
N SER A 418 -5.53 -15.20 -14.36
CA SER A 418 -4.29 -16.00 -14.28
C SER A 418 -3.52 -16.08 -15.61
N ASP A 419 -4.23 -15.99 -16.73
CA ASP A 419 -3.66 -16.10 -18.08
C ASP A 419 -3.14 -14.75 -18.61
N GLY A 420 -3.24 -13.68 -17.80
CA GLY A 420 -2.84 -12.33 -18.17
C GLY A 420 -3.87 -11.56 -18.98
N ASN A 421 -5.10 -12.07 -19.09
CA ASN A 421 -6.21 -11.39 -19.78
C ASN A 421 -6.87 -10.35 -18.88
N VAL A 422 -7.12 -9.17 -19.42
CA VAL A 422 -7.82 -8.05 -18.77
C VAL A 422 -9.28 -7.99 -19.23
N GLY A 423 -10.23 -8.17 -18.31
CA GLY A 423 -11.65 -7.88 -18.54
C GLY A 423 -12.04 -6.54 -17.93
N ILE A 424 -12.82 -5.73 -18.65
CA ILE A 424 -13.46 -4.51 -18.15
C ILE A 424 -14.96 -4.63 -18.39
N GLY A 425 -15.77 -4.49 -17.32
CA GLY A 425 -17.21 -4.72 -17.38
C GLY A 425 -17.63 -6.20 -17.53
N THR A 426 -16.68 -7.13 -17.37
CA THR A 426 -16.92 -8.58 -17.39
C THR A 426 -16.02 -9.30 -16.40
N THR A 427 -16.42 -10.50 -15.98
CA THR A 427 -15.57 -11.42 -15.21
C THR A 427 -14.92 -12.51 -16.07
N ASN A 428 -15.32 -12.65 -17.34
CA ASN A 428 -14.80 -13.68 -18.24
C ASN A 428 -14.41 -13.07 -19.60
N PRO A 429 -13.13 -12.70 -19.80
CA PRO A 429 -12.67 -12.11 -21.07
C PRO A 429 -12.62 -13.08 -22.26
N GLY A 430 -13.12 -14.31 -22.12
CA GLY A 430 -13.30 -15.26 -23.23
C GLY A 430 -12.01 -15.64 -23.96
N GLY A 431 -10.86 -15.52 -23.29
CA GLY A 431 -9.53 -15.76 -23.88
C GLY A 431 -8.89 -14.56 -24.60
N SER A 432 -9.52 -13.39 -24.61
CA SER A 432 -8.95 -12.18 -25.19
C SER A 432 -8.03 -11.46 -24.19
N ARG A 433 -6.87 -10.96 -24.65
CA ARG A 433 -5.91 -10.24 -23.78
C ARG A 433 -6.51 -8.98 -23.15
N LEU A 434 -7.41 -8.32 -23.88
CA LEU A 434 -8.23 -7.22 -23.40
C LEU A 434 -9.65 -7.44 -23.92
N TYR A 435 -10.62 -7.53 -23.02
CA TYR A 435 -12.04 -7.67 -23.35
C TYR A 435 -12.84 -6.58 -22.63
N LEU A 436 -13.46 -5.71 -23.41
CA LEU A 436 -14.36 -4.67 -22.90
C LEU A 436 -15.78 -5.14 -23.17
N GLN A 437 -16.57 -5.27 -22.11
CA GLN A 437 -17.99 -5.56 -22.20
C GLN A 437 -18.77 -4.35 -21.70
N ASP A 438 -19.70 -3.88 -22.51
CA ASP A 438 -20.66 -2.87 -22.11
C ASP A 438 -22.06 -3.26 -22.63
N ASN A 439 -23.09 -3.01 -21.82
CA ASN A 439 -24.47 -3.34 -22.14
C ASN A 439 -25.19 -2.08 -22.64
N HIS A 440 -25.21 -1.88 -23.95
CA HIS A 440 -25.87 -0.73 -24.57
C HIS A 440 -27.38 -0.94 -24.75
N THR A 441 -28.18 -0.02 -24.21
CA THR A 441 -29.66 -0.07 -24.28
C THR A 441 -30.27 1.07 -25.09
N THR A 442 -29.47 2.06 -25.54
CA THR A 442 -29.96 3.24 -26.24
C THR A 442 -29.82 3.14 -27.76
N THR A 443 -30.76 3.72 -28.50
CA THR A 443 -30.75 3.68 -29.97
C THR A 443 -29.79 4.72 -30.52
N VAL A 444 -28.79 4.29 -31.30
CA VAL A 444 -27.92 5.20 -32.05
C VAL A 444 -28.72 5.90 -33.15
N THR A 445 -28.85 7.23 -33.07
CA THR A 445 -29.59 8.07 -34.03
C THR A 445 -28.83 9.31 -34.49
N ASN A 446 -27.76 9.69 -33.77
CA ASN A 446 -26.94 10.87 -34.02
C ASN A 446 -25.56 10.74 -33.35
N ALA A 447 -24.67 11.71 -33.57
CA ALA A 447 -23.35 11.77 -32.95
C ALA A 447 -23.35 11.64 -31.42
N THR A 448 -24.32 12.27 -30.75
CA THR A 448 -24.46 12.23 -29.29
C THR A 448 -24.76 10.82 -28.79
N THR A 449 -25.63 10.10 -29.49
CA THR A 449 -25.99 8.71 -29.16
C THR A 449 -24.95 7.68 -29.63
N MET A 450 -24.09 8.03 -30.60
CA MET A 450 -22.90 7.23 -30.96
C MET A 450 -21.88 7.20 -29.83
N LEU A 451 -21.63 8.35 -29.18
CA LEU A 451 -20.75 8.45 -28.01
C LEU A 451 -21.28 7.60 -26.85
N SER A 452 -22.58 7.72 -26.57
CA SER A 452 -23.21 6.93 -25.50
C SER A 452 -23.15 5.42 -25.74
N ASN A 453 -23.03 4.98 -27.00
CA ASN A 453 -22.97 3.57 -27.39
C ASN A 453 -21.57 3.05 -27.79
N THR A 454 -20.52 3.86 -27.62
CA THR A 454 -19.16 3.44 -27.97
C THR A 454 -18.64 2.46 -26.92
N THR A 455 -18.22 1.26 -27.34
CA THR A 455 -17.69 0.22 -26.43
C THR A 455 -16.20 0.39 -26.15
N LEU A 456 -15.45 0.90 -27.12
CA LEU A 456 -14.04 1.24 -26.97
C LEU A 456 -13.77 2.61 -27.60
N THR A 457 -13.30 3.54 -26.78
CA THR A 457 -12.74 4.82 -27.23
C THR A 457 -11.25 4.84 -26.86
N ILE A 458 -10.38 5.02 -27.84
CA ILE A 458 -8.96 5.29 -27.61
C ILE A 458 -8.75 6.79 -27.79
N ASN A 459 -8.55 7.53 -26.71
CA ASN A 459 -8.35 8.98 -26.76
C ASN A 459 -6.92 9.35 -27.15
N GLY A 460 -6.78 10.31 -28.06
CA GLY A 460 -5.50 10.76 -28.58
C GLY A 460 -5.32 12.24 -28.31
N ASN A 461 -4.36 12.54 -27.43
CA ASN A 461 -3.82 13.87 -27.17
C ASN A 461 -4.79 14.90 -26.56
N SER A 462 -4.38 15.43 -25.41
CA SER A 462 -5.14 16.23 -24.45
C SER A 462 -5.37 17.71 -24.82
N SER A 463 -5.02 18.14 -26.04
CA SER A 463 -5.13 19.55 -26.46
C SER A 463 -6.15 19.82 -27.57
N GLY A 464 -6.68 18.78 -28.24
CA GLY A 464 -7.70 18.90 -29.30
C GLY A 464 -9.02 18.19 -29.02
N GLY A 465 -9.08 17.34 -27.98
CA GLY A 465 -10.24 16.51 -27.69
C GLY A 465 -10.60 15.63 -28.89
N SER A 466 -9.68 14.77 -29.35
CA SER A 466 -9.91 13.85 -30.46
C SER A 466 -9.88 12.40 -30.01
N ASP A 467 -10.87 11.63 -30.46
CA ASP A 467 -10.91 10.18 -30.31
C ASP A 467 -10.10 9.59 -31.47
N VAL A 468 -9.06 8.81 -31.18
CA VAL A 468 -8.19 8.20 -32.22
C VAL A 468 -8.96 7.14 -32.99
N ILE A 469 -9.71 6.30 -32.28
CA ILE A 469 -10.56 5.26 -32.84
C ILE A 469 -11.73 5.04 -31.88
N ARG A 470 -12.94 4.99 -32.43
CA ARG A 470 -14.10 4.43 -31.75
C ARG A 470 -14.59 3.20 -32.50
N VAL A 471 -14.98 2.20 -31.72
CA VAL A 471 -15.63 0.99 -32.24
C VAL A 471 -16.87 0.73 -31.40
N GLY A 472 -17.97 0.42 -32.08
CA GLY A 472 -19.21 0.08 -31.39
C GLY A 472 -20.29 -0.48 -32.30
N PRO A 473 -21.34 -1.05 -31.72
CA PRO A 473 -22.48 -1.56 -32.45
C PRO A 473 -23.33 -0.40 -33.03
N MET A 474 -23.92 -0.64 -34.19
CA MET A 474 -25.00 0.20 -34.75
C MET A 474 -26.37 -0.36 -34.34
N ASN A 475 -27.42 0.44 -34.49
CA ASN A 475 -28.80 0.08 -34.14
C ASN A 475 -29.44 -1.04 -35.00
N VAL A 476 -28.68 -1.65 -35.92
CA VAL A 476 -29.13 -2.79 -36.73
C VAL A 476 -28.30 -4.00 -36.34
N ALA A 477 -28.98 -5.08 -35.93
CA ALA A 477 -28.36 -6.31 -35.47
C ALA A 477 -27.22 -6.77 -36.41
N GLY A 478 -26.03 -6.97 -35.85
CA GLY A 478 -24.84 -7.45 -36.56
C GLY A 478 -24.01 -6.39 -37.27
N LYS A 479 -24.34 -5.09 -37.16
CA LYS A 479 -23.52 -4.01 -37.75
C LYS A 479 -22.68 -3.29 -36.69
N TYR A 480 -21.43 -3.01 -37.03
CA TYR A 480 -20.47 -2.27 -36.22
C TYR A 480 -19.91 -1.10 -37.02
N PHE A 481 -19.53 -0.02 -36.32
CA PHE A 481 -18.80 1.09 -36.91
C PHE A 481 -17.34 1.09 -36.41
N ILE A 482 -16.47 1.63 -37.25
CA ILE A 482 -15.11 2.08 -36.90
C ILE A 482 -15.04 3.52 -37.40
N ASP A 483 -14.81 4.49 -36.50
CA ASP A 483 -14.68 5.89 -36.89
C ASP A 483 -13.64 6.65 -36.07
N VAL A 484 -13.36 7.89 -36.51
CA VAL A 484 -12.52 8.88 -35.85
C VAL A 484 -13.33 10.16 -35.76
N SER A 485 -13.44 10.74 -34.57
CA SER A 485 -14.15 11.99 -34.35
C SER A 485 -13.42 12.85 -33.32
N ASN A 486 -13.90 14.07 -33.08
CA ASN A 486 -13.60 14.71 -31.81
C ASN A 486 -14.28 13.97 -30.66
N SER A 487 -13.78 14.13 -29.43
CA SER A 487 -14.29 13.51 -28.20
C SER A 487 -15.70 13.94 -27.83
N ALA A 488 -16.21 15.01 -28.45
CA ALA A 488 -17.61 15.41 -28.37
C ALA A 488 -18.48 14.85 -29.50
N GLY A 489 -17.91 14.06 -30.42
CA GLY A 489 -18.57 13.49 -31.60
C GLY A 489 -19.15 14.51 -32.59
N THR A 490 -18.90 15.81 -32.41
CA THR A 490 -19.48 16.89 -33.22
C THR A 490 -18.80 17.09 -34.57
N ALA A 491 -17.62 16.51 -34.80
CA ALA A 491 -16.92 16.55 -36.08
C ALA A 491 -16.27 15.20 -36.42
N ALA A 492 -16.45 14.73 -37.65
CA ALA A 492 -15.78 13.55 -38.18
C ALA A 492 -14.38 13.91 -38.67
N TYR A 493 -13.44 12.97 -38.51
CA TYR A 493 -12.06 13.08 -38.99
C TYR A 493 -11.79 11.97 -40.00
N ASP A 494 -10.74 12.14 -40.81
CA ASP A 494 -10.34 11.15 -41.79
C ASP A 494 -9.82 9.88 -41.09
N LEU A 495 -10.39 8.73 -41.45
CA LEU A 495 -9.91 7.41 -41.03
C LEU A 495 -8.99 6.83 -42.12
N LEU A 496 -7.69 6.79 -41.85
CA LEU A 496 -6.72 6.13 -42.73
C LEU A 496 -6.57 4.67 -42.33
N LEU A 497 -6.98 3.75 -43.22
CA LEU A 497 -6.85 2.31 -43.01
C LEU A 497 -5.57 1.77 -43.63
N ASN A 498 -4.76 1.08 -42.81
CA ASN A 498 -3.50 0.45 -43.21
C ASN A 498 -2.48 1.37 -43.93
N PRO A 499 -2.19 2.59 -43.42
CA PRO A 499 -1.42 3.59 -44.17
C PRO A 499 0.09 3.31 -44.23
N ILE A 500 0.65 2.53 -43.29
CA ILE A 500 2.10 2.32 -43.19
C ILE A 500 2.54 1.23 -44.17
N GLY A 501 3.58 1.50 -44.96
CA GLY A 501 4.12 0.55 -45.95
C GLY A 501 3.25 0.36 -47.19
N GLY A 502 2.22 1.20 -47.38
CA GLY A 502 1.30 1.08 -48.51
C GLY A 502 0.36 -0.13 -48.39
N GLY A 503 -0.20 -0.35 -47.21
CA GLY A 503 -1.13 -1.45 -47.01
C GLY A 503 -2.37 -1.40 -47.91
N ASN A 504 -2.92 -2.60 -48.18
CA ASN A 504 -4.14 -2.80 -48.96
C ASN A 504 -5.35 -2.92 -48.02
N VAL A 505 -6.54 -2.56 -48.51
CA VAL A 505 -7.83 -2.75 -47.83
C VAL A 505 -8.61 -3.85 -48.56
N GLY A 506 -8.75 -5.00 -47.92
CA GLY A 506 -9.58 -6.11 -48.41
C GLY A 506 -11.00 -6.03 -47.86
N ILE A 507 -12.02 -6.14 -48.71
CA ILE A 507 -13.43 -6.33 -48.31
C ILE A 507 -13.86 -7.71 -48.79
N GLY A 508 -14.12 -8.63 -47.86
CA GLY A 508 -14.46 -10.03 -48.17
C GLY A 508 -13.26 -10.93 -48.50
N THR A 509 -12.02 -10.41 -48.41
CA THR A 509 -10.76 -11.16 -48.60
C THR A 509 -9.75 -10.80 -47.52
N THR A 510 -8.93 -11.77 -47.11
CA THR A 510 -7.79 -11.56 -46.19
C THR A 510 -6.44 -11.42 -46.92
N SER A 511 -6.43 -11.54 -48.24
CA SER A 511 -5.21 -11.54 -49.07
C SER A 511 -5.37 -10.61 -50.26
N ALA A 512 -5.64 -9.33 -49.98
CA ALA A 512 -5.88 -8.31 -50.98
C ALA A 512 -4.67 -8.12 -51.92
N SER A 513 -4.84 -8.34 -53.23
CA SER A 513 -3.78 -8.12 -54.24
C SER A 513 -3.57 -6.65 -54.58
N ASP A 514 -4.60 -5.83 -54.38
CA ASP A 514 -4.65 -4.42 -54.77
C ASP A 514 -5.02 -3.52 -53.59
N LYS A 515 -4.81 -2.21 -53.75
CA LYS A 515 -5.06 -1.20 -52.69
C LYS A 515 -6.47 -1.26 -52.11
N LEU A 516 -7.45 -1.55 -52.96
CA LEU A 516 -8.81 -1.91 -52.58
C LEU A 516 -9.18 -3.17 -53.37
N ASP A 517 -9.27 -4.30 -52.67
CA ASP A 517 -9.66 -5.59 -53.25
C ASP A 517 -10.99 -6.03 -52.62
N ILE A 518 -12.00 -6.27 -53.46
CA ILE A 518 -13.35 -6.63 -53.03
C ILE A 518 -13.69 -8.01 -53.59
N GLN A 519 -13.61 -9.04 -52.75
CA GLN A 519 -13.95 -10.41 -53.09
C GLN A 519 -15.42 -10.71 -52.75
N GLY A 520 -16.14 -11.40 -53.64
CA GLY A 520 -17.59 -11.68 -53.48
C GLY A 520 -18.50 -10.56 -53.97
N ALA A 521 -17.99 -9.64 -54.78
CA ALA A 521 -18.77 -8.56 -55.40
C ALA A 521 -19.60 -9.02 -56.61
N ASP A 522 -20.15 -10.25 -56.61
CA ASP A 522 -20.94 -10.80 -57.72
C ASP A 522 -22.21 -9.96 -57.99
N ASN A 523 -22.71 -9.27 -56.95
CA ASN A 523 -23.81 -8.31 -57.04
C ASN A 523 -23.34 -6.86 -57.34
N GLY A 524 -22.05 -6.67 -57.64
CA GLY A 524 -21.41 -5.43 -58.05
C GLY A 524 -20.95 -4.51 -56.91
N LEU A 525 -20.15 -3.51 -57.28
CA LEU A 525 -19.79 -2.36 -56.44
C LEU A 525 -20.81 -1.23 -56.66
N THR A 526 -21.63 -0.93 -55.64
CA THR A 526 -22.60 0.17 -55.73
C THR A 526 -21.98 1.47 -55.20
N ILE A 527 -21.86 2.49 -56.07
CA ILE A 527 -21.54 3.86 -55.69
C ILE A 527 -22.83 4.69 -55.77
N ARG A 528 -23.32 5.19 -54.63
CA ARG A 528 -24.61 5.89 -54.52
C ARG A 528 -24.43 7.29 -53.94
N SER A 529 -25.24 8.25 -54.39
CA SER A 529 -25.44 9.53 -53.71
C SER A 529 -26.87 9.64 -53.19
N ILE A 530 -27.07 10.39 -52.10
CA ILE A 530 -28.36 10.58 -51.43
C ILE A 530 -29.22 11.70 -52.04
N GLN A 531 -28.65 12.53 -52.91
CA GLN A 531 -29.35 13.58 -53.67
C GLN A 531 -29.22 13.30 -55.18
N ALA A 532 -29.85 14.10 -56.04
CA ALA A 532 -29.69 14.07 -57.51
C ALA A 532 -28.27 14.49 -58.00
N ASN A 533 -27.26 14.23 -57.17
CA ASN A 533 -25.85 14.38 -57.43
C ASN A 533 -25.36 13.19 -58.26
N ARG A 534 -24.07 13.24 -58.63
CA ARG A 534 -23.49 12.37 -59.62
C ARG A 534 -22.50 11.38 -58.98
N PRO A 535 -22.92 10.18 -58.52
CA PRO A 535 -21.98 9.15 -58.10
C PRO A 535 -21.00 8.85 -59.24
N LYS A 536 -19.72 8.69 -58.91
CA LYS A 536 -18.67 8.46 -59.90
C LYS A 536 -17.58 7.52 -59.40
N LEU A 537 -17.02 6.74 -60.33
CA LEU A 537 -15.72 6.08 -60.21
C LEU A 537 -14.74 6.84 -61.12
N THR A 538 -13.66 7.36 -60.54
CA THR A 538 -12.69 8.21 -61.23
C THR A 538 -11.31 7.56 -61.22
N LEU A 539 -10.68 7.46 -62.40
CA LEU A 539 -9.31 7.01 -62.56
C LEU A 539 -8.41 8.24 -62.76
N ILE A 540 -7.46 8.45 -61.85
CA ILE A 540 -6.56 9.61 -61.83
C ILE A 540 -5.12 9.11 -62.05
N ASN A 541 -4.38 9.77 -62.94
CA ASN A 541 -2.95 9.59 -63.12
C ASN A 541 -2.23 10.88 -62.70
N GLY A 542 -1.48 10.84 -61.60
CA GLY A 542 -0.91 12.03 -60.97
C GLY A 542 -2.01 12.96 -60.47
N THR A 543 -2.14 14.14 -61.09
CA THR A 543 -3.22 15.11 -60.83
C THR A 543 -4.28 15.14 -61.93
N SER A 544 -4.08 14.38 -63.01
CA SER A 544 -4.98 14.38 -64.17
C SER A 544 -6.00 13.26 -64.06
N THR A 545 -7.28 13.62 -64.10
CA THR A 545 -8.34 12.62 -64.21
C THR A 545 -8.42 12.11 -65.65
N MET A 546 -8.19 10.82 -65.82
CA MET A 546 -8.11 10.16 -67.11
C MET A 546 -9.47 9.64 -67.58
N MET A 547 -10.30 9.16 -66.65
CA MET A 547 -11.59 8.57 -66.94
C MET A 547 -12.55 8.72 -65.77
N THR A 548 -13.80 9.03 -66.07
CA THR A 548 -14.88 9.07 -65.10
C THR A 548 -16.04 8.19 -65.59
N LEU A 549 -16.42 7.19 -64.81
CA LEU A 549 -17.70 6.50 -64.95
C LEU A 549 -18.67 7.18 -63.99
N SER A 550 -19.84 7.60 -64.47
CA SER A 550 -20.76 8.41 -63.67
C SER A 550 -22.21 8.22 -64.09
N ALA A 551 -23.13 8.57 -63.20
CA ALA A 551 -24.55 8.67 -63.52
C ALA A 551 -25.20 9.86 -62.80
N ASN A 552 -26.17 10.52 -63.42
CA ASN A 552 -27.01 11.54 -62.80
C ASN A 552 -28.50 11.16 -62.97
N GLY A 553 -29.41 12.06 -62.62
CA GLY A 553 -30.86 11.85 -62.77
C GLY A 553 -31.37 11.67 -64.20
N THR A 554 -30.51 11.84 -65.22
CA THR A 554 -30.90 11.85 -66.64
C THR A 554 -30.17 10.78 -67.47
N TYR A 555 -28.89 10.52 -67.21
CA TYR A 555 -28.06 9.58 -67.98
C TYR A 555 -26.90 9.01 -67.16
N ALA A 556 -26.32 7.91 -67.63
CA ALA A 556 -25.00 7.44 -67.24
C ALA A 556 -23.97 7.76 -68.35
N ALA A 557 -22.71 7.96 -68.00
CA ALA A 557 -21.68 8.32 -68.98
C ALA A 557 -20.29 7.83 -68.59
N ILE A 558 -19.49 7.62 -69.64
CA ILE A 558 -18.04 7.46 -69.61
C ILE A 558 -17.47 8.73 -70.24
N GLY A 559 -16.67 9.49 -69.48
CA GLY A 559 -16.10 10.75 -69.94
C GLY A 559 -14.72 11.04 -69.37
N ASP A 560 -14.18 12.20 -69.75
CA ASP A 560 -12.95 12.73 -69.20
C ASP A 560 -13.15 13.30 -67.77
N GLY A 561 -12.10 13.87 -67.22
CA GLY A 561 -12.15 14.48 -65.88
C GLY A 561 -12.94 15.77 -65.74
N SER A 562 -13.22 16.46 -66.86
CA SER A 562 -13.82 17.79 -66.87
C SER A 562 -15.34 17.75 -67.04
N ASP A 563 -15.91 16.58 -67.34
CA ASP A 563 -17.30 16.37 -67.76
C ASP A 563 -17.72 17.06 -69.06
N ALA A 564 -16.82 17.81 -69.69
CA ALA A 564 -17.05 18.49 -70.95
C ALA A 564 -17.00 17.50 -72.12
N ASN A 565 -16.04 16.56 -72.11
CA ASN A 565 -15.91 15.56 -73.17
C ASN A 565 -16.40 14.20 -72.69
N ARG A 566 -17.53 13.76 -73.25
CA ARG A 566 -18.12 12.45 -73.00
C ARG A 566 -17.79 11.54 -74.17
N TYR A 567 -17.07 10.47 -73.89
CA TYR A 567 -16.79 9.46 -74.89
C TYR A 567 -18.05 8.67 -75.21
N MET A 568 -18.83 8.31 -74.18
CA MET A 568 -20.05 7.53 -74.32
C MET A 568 -21.09 7.93 -73.28
N ALA A 569 -22.37 7.94 -73.65
CA ALA A 569 -23.49 8.15 -72.76
C ALA A 569 -24.54 7.05 -72.92
N PHE A 570 -25.17 6.65 -71.82
CA PHE A 570 -26.24 5.69 -71.75
C PHE A 570 -27.49 6.39 -71.22
N ASN A 571 -28.53 6.44 -72.04
CA ASN A 571 -29.77 7.12 -71.69
C ASN A 571 -30.97 6.36 -72.30
N GLY A 572 -31.93 5.99 -71.47
CA GLY A 572 -33.16 5.32 -71.91
C GLY A 572 -32.93 4.03 -72.73
N GLY A 573 -31.92 3.24 -72.37
CA GLY A 573 -31.56 2.00 -73.06
C GLY A 573 -30.79 2.18 -74.38
N LYS A 574 -30.30 3.39 -74.66
CA LYS A 574 -29.58 3.75 -75.90
C LYS A 574 -28.14 4.18 -75.58
N VAL A 575 -27.26 4.03 -76.56
CA VAL A 575 -25.86 4.46 -76.50
C VAL A 575 -25.66 5.70 -77.38
N GLY A 576 -25.18 6.79 -76.79
CA GLY A 576 -24.74 7.99 -77.49
C GLY A 576 -23.21 8.09 -77.51
N ILE A 577 -22.61 8.32 -78.68
CA ILE A 577 -21.20 8.68 -78.82
C ILE A 577 -21.15 10.11 -79.36
N GLY A 578 -20.61 11.05 -78.59
CA GLY A 578 -20.67 12.48 -78.92
C GLY A 578 -22.05 13.14 -78.69
N THR A 579 -23.00 12.45 -78.08
CA THR A 579 -24.32 12.98 -77.69
C THR A 579 -24.81 12.36 -76.38
N THR A 580 -25.61 13.10 -75.60
CA THR A 580 -26.26 12.60 -74.36
C THR A 580 -27.77 12.38 -74.51
N SER A 581 -28.32 12.72 -75.67
CA SER A 581 -29.73 12.52 -76.02
C SER A 581 -29.83 11.64 -77.28
N PRO A 582 -29.37 10.38 -77.21
CA PRO A 582 -29.43 9.47 -78.36
C PRO A 582 -30.87 9.25 -78.82
N GLN A 583 -31.16 9.50 -80.09
CA GLN A 583 -32.50 9.27 -80.66
C GLN A 583 -32.71 7.81 -81.08
N TYR A 584 -31.63 7.12 -81.45
CA TYR A 584 -31.62 5.73 -81.90
C TYR A 584 -30.87 4.83 -80.90
N PRO A 585 -30.99 3.47 -80.98
CA PRO A 585 -30.27 2.55 -80.10
C PRO A 585 -28.75 2.81 -80.03
N LEU A 586 -28.17 3.27 -81.14
CA LEU A 586 -26.83 3.84 -81.22
C LEU A 586 -26.91 5.16 -82.00
N ASP A 587 -26.58 6.28 -81.37
CA ASP A 587 -26.50 7.62 -81.99
C ASP A 587 -25.06 8.13 -81.88
N VAL A 588 -24.34 8.07 -83.00
CA VAL A 588 -22.95 8.56 -83.09
C VAL A 588 -22.97 9.92 -83.77
N ARG A 589 -22.60 10.96 -83.04
CA ARG A 589 -22.45 12.32 -83.56
C ARG A 589 -20.97 12.67 -83.60
N GLY A 590 -20.40 12.62 -84.80
CA GLY A 590 -19.00 12.91 -85.08
C GLY A 590 -18.67 12.69 -86.55
N VAL A 591 -17.43 13.00 -86.94
CA VAL A 591 -16.92 12.75 -88.29
C VAL A 591 -16.50 11.29 -88.39
N PHE A 592 -17.18 10.50 -89.24
CA PHE A 592 -16.71 9.18 -89.61
C PHE A 592 -15.49 9.33 -90.54
N ILE A 593 -14.29 9.20 -89.98
CA ILE A 593 -13.08 9.06 -90.78
C ILE A 593 -13.01 7.60 -91.21
N SER A 594 -13.59 7.28 -92.38
CA SER A 594 -13.24 6.03 -93.07
C SER A 594 -11.76 6.12 -93.42
N PRO A 595 -10.89 5.18 -93.00
CA PRO A 595 -9.50 5.15 -93.45
C PRO A 595 -9.52 5.07 -94.98
N ILE A 596 -9.04 6.14 -95.63
CA ILE A 596 -9.11 6.32 -97.08
C ILE A 596 -8.19 5.28 -97.73
N GLY A 597 -8.75 4.16 -98.15
CA GLY A 597 -8.05 3.16 -98.96
C GLY A 597 -8.29 3.41 -100.43
N ASN A 598 -7.23 3.79 -101.14
CA ASN A 598 -7.08 3.65 -102.60
C ASN A 598 -7.76 4.69 -103.51
N GLY A 599 -7.48 5.98 -103.27
CA GLY A 599 -7.74 7.02 -104.26
C GLY A 599 -6.80 6.91 -105.46
N SER A 600 -7.31 6.52 -106.63
CA SER A 600 -6.55 6.56 -107.88
C SER A 600 -6.91 7.80 -108.70
N THR A 601 -5.98 8.26 -109.53
CA THR A 601 -6.26 9.28 -110.55
C THR A 601 -6.60 8.60 -111.86
N HIS A 602 -7.71 8.97 -112.47
CA HIS A 602 -8.16 8.51 -113.78
C HIS A 602 -7.17 8.98 -114.85
N THR A 603 -6.34 8.07 -115.36
CA THR A 603 -5.26 8.38 -116.32
C THR A 603 -5.65 8.22 -117.79
N GLY A 604 -6.90 7.82 -118.08
CA GLY A 604 -7.38 7.41 -119.41
C GLY A 604 -7.76 5.92 -119.42
N ALA A 605 -8.14 5.35 -120.58
CA ALA A 605 -8.46 3.93 -120.67
C ALA A 605 -7.28 3.08 -120.19
N SER A 606 -7.49 2.25 -119.17
CA SER A 606 -6.45 1.46 -118.52
C SER A 606 -6.94 0.05 -118.22
N SER A 607 -6.10 -0.95 -118.47
CA SER A 607 -6.35 -2.34 -118.07
C SER A 607 -6.02 -2.61 -116.59
N THR A 608 -5.48 -1.61 -115.88
CA THR A 608 -5.14 -1.72 -114.46
C THR A 608 -6.39 -1.92 -113.62
N GLN A 609 -6.45 -3.04 -112.90
CA GLN A 609 -7.46 -3.30 -111.87
C GLN A 609 -7.04 -2.62 -110.57
N TYR A 610 -7.97 -1.87 -109.97
CA TYR A 610 -7.81 -1.29 -108.64
C TYR A 610 -8.68 -2.09 -107.65
N PRO A 611 -8.10 -3.01 -106.87
CA PRO A 611 -8.85 -3.82 -105.93
C PRO A 611 -9.52 -2.97 -104.85
N ILE A 612 -10.76 -3.30 -104.51
CA ILE A 612 -11.48 -2.72 -103.38
C ILE A 612 -11.29 -3.65 -102.19
N THR A 613 -10.24 -3.36 -101.41
CA THR A 613 -9.88 -4.11 -100.20
C THR A 613 -10.71 -3.69 -98.99
N ASN A 614 -11.15 -2.42 -98.95
CA ASN A 614 -12.01 -1.89 -97.89
C ASN A 614 -13.49 -2.22 -98.15
N ARG A 615 -13.86 -3.48 -97.93
CA ARG A 615 -15.26 -3.94 -97.94
C ARG A 615 -15.73 -4.22 -96.52
N SER A 616 -16.97 -3.86 -96.19
CA SER A 616 -17.61 -4.26 -94.93
C SER A 616 -19.02 -4.78 -95.16
N ILE A 617 -19.43 -5.82 -94.44
CA ILE A 617 -20.82 -6.28 -94.42
C ILE A 617 -21.43 -5.78 -93.11
N ILE A 618 -22.37 -4.84 -93.20
CA ILE A 618 -23.05 -4.26 -92.04
C ILE A 618 -24.53 -4.53 -92.20
N ASN A 619 -25.15 -5.20 -91.22
CA ASN A 619 -26.57 -5.59 -91.24
C ASN A 619 -26.98 -6.34 -92.52
N GLY A 620 -26.13 -7.25 -93.00
CA GLY A 620 -26.40 -8.04 -94.21
C GLY A 620 -26.39 -7.21 -95.49
N ARG A 621 -25.73 -6.05 -95.51
CA ARG A 621 -25.44 -5.26 -96.72
C ARG A 621 -23.93 -5.14 -96.94
N LEU A 622 -23.47 -5.51 -98.12
CA LEU A 622 -22.10 -5.27 -98.57
C LEU A 622 -21.94 -3.78 -98.89
N ASN A 623 -21.01 -3.14 -98.19
CA ASN A 623 -20.58 -1.77 -98.41
C ASN A 623 -19.22 -1.80 -99.09
N LEU A 624 -19.18 -1.25 -100.31
CA LEU A 624 -17.95 -0.99 -101.05
C LEU A 624 -17.79 0.52 -101.19
N SER A 625 -16.58 1.01 -100.95
CA SER A 625 -16.28 2.42 -101.13
C SER A 625 -15.05 2.58 -102.02
N PHE A 626 -15.11 3.53 -102.96
CA PHE A 626 -13.96 3.92 -103.75
C PHE A 626 -14.00 5.41 -104.04
N ASN A 627 -12.82 5.98 -104.27
CA ASN A 627 -12.67 7.34 -104.74
C ASN A 627 -11.74 7.38 -105.94
N VAL A 628 -12.11 8.14 -106.97
CA VAL A 628 -11.30 8.33 -108.17
C VAL A 628 -11.25 9.82 -108.50
N TYR A 629 -10.04 10.32 -108.71
CA TYR A 629 -9.81 11.69 -109.16
C TYR A 629 -9.84 11.72 -110.69
N PHE A 630 -10.56 12.66 -111.30
CA PHE A 630 -10.64 12.82 -112.75
C PHE A 630 -9.85 14.05 -113.17
N GLN A 631 -9.20 13.98 -114.34
CA GLN A 631 -8.49 15.11 -114.89
C GLN A 631 -9.47 16.19 -115.37
N HIS A 632 -9.19 17.44 -115.02
CA HIS A 632 -10.03 18.58 -115.39
C HIS A 632 -10.09 18.77 -116.91
N ASN A 633 -11.23 19.20 -117.44
CA ASN A 633 -11.51 19.43 -118.87
C ASN A 633 -11.39 18.21 -119.78
N THR A 634 -11.38 16.99 -119.23
CA THR A 634 -11.47 15.77 -120.03
C THR A 634 -12.91 15.27 -120.04
N SER A 635 -13.45 14.96 -121.22
CA SER A 635 -14.77 14.36 -121.40
C SER A 635 -14.66 12.86 -121.65
N ASN A 636 -15.79 12.15 -121.59
CA ASN A 636 -15.89 10.71 -121.91
C ASN A 636 -15.12 9.77 -120.97
N LEU A 637 -14.88 10.17 -119.72
CA LEU A 637 -14.29 9.30 -118.71
C LEU A 637 -15.37 8.55 -117.93
N ALA A 638 -15.09 7.31 -117.54
CA ALA A 638 -15.98 6.51 -116.71
C ALA A 638 -15.20 5.56 -115.82
N VAL A 639 -15.75 5.23 -114.66
CA VAL A 639 -15.21 4.19 -113.79
C VAL A 639 -16.18 3.03 -113.81
N ARG A 640 -15.70 1.82 -114.14
CA ARG A 640 -16.49 0.60 -113.99
C ARG A 640 -16.06 -0.16 -112.76
N LEU A 641 -16.99 -0.37 -111.85
CA LEU A 641 -16.85 -1.27 -110.72
C LEU A 641 -17.22 -2.69 -111.18
N TYR A 642 -16.31 -3.64 -111.01
CA TYR A 642 -16.44 -5.02 -111.46
C TYR A 642 -16.59 -6.01 -110.31
N ALA A 643 -17.43 -7.03 -110.57
CA ALA A 643 -17.55 -8.25 -109.80
C ALA A 643 -17.20 -9.46 -110.69
N PRO A 644 -16.01 -10.07 -110.54
CA PRO A 644 -15.53 -11.13 -111.42
C PRO A 644 -16.14 -12.50 -111.09
N VAL A 645 -17.42 -12.69 -111.44
CA VAL A 645 -18.16 -13.93 -111.24
C VAL A 645 -19.10 -14.18 -112.42
N ALA A 646 -19.43 -15.43 -112.73
CA ALA A 646 -20.35 -15.73 -113.84
C ALA A 646 -21.82 -15.35 -113.58
N SER A 647 -22.24 -15.26 -112.31
CA SER A 647 -23.61 -14.95 -111.91
C SER A 647 -23.63 -14.04 -110.70
N LEU A 648 -24.34 -12.92 -110.79
CA LEU A 648 -24.44 -11.91 -109.72
C LEU A 648 -25.88 -11.46 -109.53
N TRP A 649 -26.42 -11.70 -108.33
CA TRP A 649 -27.78 -11.34 -107.95
C TRP A 649 -27.75 -10.38 -106.77
N ILE A 650 -27.80 -9.08 -107.07
CA ILE A 650 -27.74 -8.03 -106.07
C ILE A 650 -28.75 -6.93 -106.39
N SER A 651 -29.31 -6.35 -105.34
CA SER A 651 -30.05 -5.10 -105.39
C SER A 651 -29.45 -4.16 -104.35
N GLY A 652 -29.58 -2.87 -104.56
CA GLY A 652 -28.90 -1.96 -103.67
C GLY A 652 -29.15 -0.51 -103.94
N GLU A 653 -28.43 0.27 -103.16
CA GLU A 653 -28.38 1.71 -103.26
C GLU A 653 -26.93 2.11 -103.53
N VAL A 654 -26.74 2.97 -104.52
CA VAL A 654 -25.46 3.59 -104.77
C VAL A 654 -25.58 5.06 -104.47
N ILE A 655 -24.76 5.51 -103.56
CA ILE A 655 -24.64 6.90 -103.17
C ILE A 655 -23.31 7.40 -103.67
N PHE A 656 -23.30 8.48 -104.45
CA PHE A 656 -22.04 9.12 -104.77
C PHE A 656 -22.15 10.65 -104.79
N GLY A 657 -21.05 11.26 -104.36
CA GLY A 657 -20.83 12.69 -104.41
C GLY A 657 -19.75 13.04 -105.42
N SER A 658 -19.88 14.21 -106.01
CA SER A 658 -18.82 14.84 -106.83
C SER A 658 -18.33 16.12 -106.19
N THR A 659 -17.04 16.42 -106.35
CA THR A 659 -16.46 17.72 -105.99
C THR A 659 -16.10 18.53 -107.25
N TYR A 660 -16.48 19.81 -107.23
CA TYR A 660 -16.08 20.79 -108.23
C TYR A 660 -14.65 21.29 -107.98
N SER A 661 -13.91 21.60 -109.05
CA SER A 661 -12.60 22.25 -108.96
C SER A 661 -12.75 23.57 -108.18
N TYR A 662 -12.10 23.68 -107.00
CA TYR A 662 -12.22 24.78 -106.02
C TYR A 662 -13.41 24.74 -105.04
N GLY A 663 -13.68 23.57 -104.45
CA GLY A 663 -14.12 23.47 -103.05
C GLY A 663 -15.59 23.81 -102.74
N ASN A 664 -16.40 24.29 -103.69
CA ASN A 664 -17.82 24.55 -103.46
C ASN A 664 -18.69 24.22 -104.68
N ALA A 665 -19.02 22.93 -104.85
CA ALA A 665 -20.35 22.44 -105.22
C ALA A 665 -20.38 20.91 -105.03
N SER A 666 -21.29 20.43 -104.17
CA SER A 666 -21.52 19.04 -103.77
C SER A 666 -22.71 18.47 -104.52
N GLY A 667 -22.44 17.92 -105.70
CA GLY A 667 -23.44 17.20 -106.48
C GLY A 667 -23.59 15.77 -105.95
N PHE A 668 -24.70 15.50 -105.29
CA PHE A 668 -25.06 14.20 -104.71
C PHE A 668 -26.09 13.50 -105.59
N ARG A 669 -25.83 12.24 -105.93
CA ARG A 669 -26.84 11.37 -106.54
C ARG A 669 -26.97 10.06 -105.77
N ARG A 670 -28.22 9.58 -105.69
CA ARG A 670 -28.56 8.27 -105.17
C ARG A 670 -29.31 7.48 -106.22
N TYR A 671 -28.79 6.32 -106.56
CA TYR A 671 -29.44 5.37 -107.44
C TYR A 671 -29.88 4.16 -106.65
N THR A 672 -31.10 3.68 -106.88
CA THR A 672 -31.47 2.32 -106.54
C THR A 672 -31.34 1.46 -107.79
N PHE A 673 -30.78 0.27 -107.64
CA PHE A 673 -30.62 -0.65 -108.76
C PHE A 673 -30.98 -2.08 -108.37
N THR A 674 -31.35 -2.85 -109.38
CA THR A 674 -31.40 -4.32 -109.33
C THR A 674 -30.57 -4.86 -110.47
N HIS A 675 -29.69 -5.79 -110.15
CA HIS A 675 -28.84 -6.51 -111.08
C HIS A 675 -28.99 -8.01 -110.82
N ASN A 676 -29.76 -8.66 -111.69
CA ASN A 676 -29.91 -10.11 -111.68
C ASN A 676 -29.60 -10.65 -113.08
N GLN A 677 -28.37 -11.11 -113.24
CA GLN A 677 -27.82 -11.57 -114.50
C GLN A 677 -26.86 -12.74 -114.29
N ASN A 678 -26.89 -13.69 -115.23
CA ASN A 678 -25.85 -14.70 -115.44
C ASN A 678 -25.22 -14.44 -116.82
N SER A 679 -23.98 -14.90 -117.06
CA SER A 679 -23.14 -14.61 -118.24
C SER A 679 -23.86 -14.66 -119.61
N ALA A 680 -24.93 -15.45 -119.75
CA ALA A 680 -25.73 -15.59 -120.98
C ALA A 680 -27.21 -15.20 -120.84
N SER A 681 -27.71 -14.79 -119.67
CA SER A 681 -29.15 -14.57 -119.46
C SER A 681 -29.46 -13.46 -118.45
N ASN A 682 -30.34 -12.55 -118.84
CA ASN A 682 -30.78 -11.40 -118.04
C ASN A 682 -32.14 -11.71 -117.41
N TYR A 683 -32.22 -11.67 -116.09
CA TYR A 683 -33.45 -12.03 -115.36
C TYR A 683 -34.16 -10.81 -114.78
N ASN A 684 -33.43 -9.79 -114.33
CA ASN A 684 -34.01 -8.54 -113.89
C ASN A 684 -32.96 -7.42 -113.90
N TYR A 685 -33.30 -6.29 -114.51
CA TYR A 685 -32.40 -5.15 -114.66
C TYR A 685 -33.17 -3.85 -114.47
N SER A 686 -32.89 -3.13 -113.38
CA SER A 686 -33.46 -1.80 -113.14
C SER A 686 -32.42 -0.84 -112.60
N LEU A 687 -32.42 0.39 -113.12
CA LEU A 687 -31.61 1.49 -112.64
C LEU A 687 -32.53 2.69 -112.49
N THR A 688 -32.68 3.20 -111.27
CA THR A 688 -33.54 4.35 -111.01
C THR A 688 -32.78 5.37 -110.19
N ASN A 689 -32.66 6.58 -110.74
CA ASN A 689 -32.17 7.71 -109.96
C ASN A 689 -33.28 8.12 -108.98
N THR A 690 -33.00 8.03 -107.69
CA THR A 690 -33.96 8.29 -106.60
C THR A 690 -33.73 9.62 -105.92
N GLU A 691 -32.56 10.23 -106.09
CA GLU A 691 -32.25 11.52 -105.50
C GLU A 691 -31.15 12.24 -106.29
N ASN A 692 -31.37 13.53 -106.58
CA ASN A 692 -30.39 14.42 -107.19
C ASN A 692 -30.38 15.74 -106.40
N ARG A 693 -29.30 16.04 -105.66
CA ARG A 693 -29.17 17.26 -104.84
C ARG A 693 -27.84 17.97 -105.10
N GLY A 694 -27.84 19.30 -105.14
CA GLY A 694 -26.64 20.14 -105.36
C GLY A 694 -26.94 21.34 -106.27
N SER A 695 -26.15 22.42 -106.18
CA SER A 695 -26.34 23.64 -107.01
C SER A 695 -25.99 23.43 -108.49
N THR A 696 -25.22 22.37 -108.77
CA THR A 696 -24.98 21.77 -110.08
C THR A 696 -25.31 20.29 -109.94
N SER A 697 -26.05 19.70 -110.87
CA SER A 697 -26.32 18.25 -110.85
C SER A 697 -25.01 17.47 -110.70
N SER A 698 -25.01 16.34 -109.96
CA SER A 698 -23.79 15.53 -109.79
C SER A 698 -23.13 15.29 -111.15
N GLN A 699 -21.82 15.52 -111.19
CA GLN A 699 -21.03 15.49 -112.42
C GLN A 699 -20.81 14.06 -112.93
N PHE A 700 -21.29 13.09 -112.17
CA PHE A 700 -21.29 11.68 -112.51
C PHE A 700 -22.72 11.12 -112.54
N GLU A 701 -22.95 10.07 -113.31
CA GLU A 701 -24.12 9.20 -113.21
C GLU A 701 -23.67 7.77 -113.11
N LEU A 702 -24.45 6.96 -112.41
CA LEU A 702 -24.48 5.54 -112.68
C LEU A 702 -25.22 5.41 -114.02
N HIS A 703 -24.47 5.21 -115.10
CA HIS A 703 -24.99 5.23 -116.47
C HIS A 703 -25.62 3.89 -116.84
N SER A 704 -24.93 2.81 -116.48
CA SER A 704 -25.37 1.45 -116.75
C SER A 704 -24.71 0.47 -115.80
N HIS A 705 -25.20 -0.76 -115.81
CA HIS A 705 -24.62 -1.93 -115.21
C HIS A 705 -24.87 -3.11 -116.16
N GLY A 706 -24.23 -4.26 -115.96
CA GLY A 706 -24.42 -5.40 -116.87
C GLY A 706 -23.33 -6.46 -116.80
N TRP A 707 -23.23 -7.27 -117.85
CA TRP A 707 -22.18 -8.25 -118.05
C TRP A 707 -21.19 -7.76 -119.12
N ASP A 708 -19.91 -7.78 -118.79
CA ASP A 708 -18.84 -7.52 -119.75
C ASP A 708 -18.17 -8.85 -120.11
N SER A 709 -18.44 -9.34 -121.32
CA SER A 709 -17.88 -10.61 -121.80
C SER A 709 -16.37 -10.55 -122.00
N SER A 710 -15.77 -9.36 -122.16
CA SER A 710 -14.32 -9.21 -122.31
C SER A 710 -13.58 -9.35 -120.98
N GLU A 711 -14.22 -8.96 -119.88
CA GLU A 711 -13.68 -9.08 -118.52
C GLU A 711 -14.14 -10.33 -117.78
N ASN A 712 -15.10 -11.07 -118.36
CA ASN A 712 -15.79 -12.17 -117.69
C ASN A 712 -16.30 -11.76 -116.29
N ALA A 713 -16.87 -10.55 -116.19
CA ALA A 713 -17.28 -9.91 -114.96
C ALA A 713 -18.54 -9.07 -115.14
N HIS A 714 -19.33 -8.93 -114.07
CA HIS A 714 -20.41 -7.94 -114.04
C HIS A 714 -19.85 -6.56 -113.72
N TYR A 715 -20.42 -5.52 -114.30
CA TYR A 715 -19.95 -4.15 -114.12
C TYR A 715 -21.06 -3.19 -113.69
N PHE A 716 -20.66 -2.10 -113.03
CA PHE A 716 -21.46 -0.92 -112.71
C PHE A 716 -20.68 0.31 -113.14
N GLU A 717 -21.20 1.05 -114.11
CA GLU A 717 -20.52 2.16 -114.77
C GLU A 717 -20.93 3.51 -114.20
N PHE A 718 -19.94 4.19 -113.64
CA PHE A 718 -20.02 5.58 -113.20
C PHE A 718 -19.42 6.48 -114.27
N ARG A 719 -20.26 7.11 -115.09
CA ARG A 719 -19.83 7.98 -116.18
C ARG A 719 -19.69 9.42 -115.71
N HIS A 720 -18.62 10.07 -116.14
CA HIS A 720 -18.38 11.51 -115.99
C HIS A 720 -19.16 12.26 -117.07
N ILE A 721 -20.21 12.98 -116.68
CA ILE A 721 -21.18 13.59 -117.61
C ILE A 721 -20.73 14.98 -118.05
N VAL A 722 -19.95 15.67 -117.21
CA VAL A 722 -19.44 17.01 -117.49
C VAL A 722 -17.96 17.06 -117.15
N SER A 723 -17.16 17.68 -118.01
CA SER A 723 -15.69 17.73 -117.92
C SER A 723 -15.13 18.55 -116.73
N SER A 724 -15.99 19.02 -115.83
CA SER A 724 -15.68 19.92 -114.72
C SER A 724 -15.59 19.24 -113.34
N GLY A 725 -15.84 17.93 -113.26
CA GLY A 725 -15.79 17.19 -111.98
C GLY A 725 -14.43 16.57 -111.72
N ASN A 726 -13.83 16.85 -110.56
CA ASN A 726 -12.46 16.43 -110.28
C ASN A 726 -12.37 15.14 -109.47
N GLN A 727 -13.46 14.72 -108.84
CA GLN A 727 -13.45 13.52 -108.02
C GLN A 727 -14.84 12.92 -107.85
N ILE A 728 -14.91 11.58 -107.90
CA ILE A 728 -16.06 10.81 -107.44
C ILE A 728 -15.75 10.20 -106.07
N TYR A 729 -16.69 10.31 -105.14
CA TYR A 729 -16.72 9.53 -103.90
C TYR A 729 -17.96 8.64 -103.95
N CYS A 730 -17.76 7.33 -104.10
CA CYS A 730 -18.86 6.40 -104.22
C CYS A 730 -18.92 5.48 -103.00
N GLN A 731 -20.11 5.36 -102.42
CA GLN A 731 -20.50 4.31 -101.50
C GLN A 731 -21.55 3.44 -102.20
N PHE A 732 -21.15 2.22 -102.51
CA PHE A 732 -21.97 1.21 -103.16
C PHE A 732 -22.45 0.23 -102.10
N GLN A 733 -23.74 0.30 -101.76
CA GLN A 733 -24.36 -0.57 -100.76
C GLN A 733 -25.29 -1.57 -101.43
N THR A 734 -25.09 -2.85 -101.17
CA THR A 734 -25.88 -3.89 -101.83
C THR A 734 -26.31 -4.96 -100.85
N PHE A 735 -27.42 -5.62 -101.16
CA PHE A 735 -27.86 -6.86 -100.55
C PHE A 735 -28.18 -7.84 -101.68
N GLY A 736 -27.92 -9.12 -101.45
CA GLY A 736 -28.10 -10.12 -102.49
C GLY A 736 -27.71 -11.50 -102.02
N SER A 737 -27.62 -12.41 -102.97
CA SER A 737 -27.27 -13.80 -102.72
C SER A 737 -26.39 -14.34 -103.83
N GLY A 738 -25.43 -15.20 -103.49
CA GLY A 738 -24.43 -15.74 -104.41
C GLY A 738 -23.00 -15.51 -103.93
N SER A 739 -22.05 -16.33 -104.40
CA SER A 739 -20.63 -16.27 -103.99
C SER A 739 -20.02 -14.88 -104.18
N ALA A 740 -20.46 -14.15 -105.19
CA ALA A 740 -19.95 -12.83 -105.53
C ALA A 740 -20.28 -11.71 -104.54
N TYR A 741 -21.37 -11.86 -103.81
CA TYR A 741 -21.82 -10.89 -102.83
C TYR A 741 -20.91 -10.88 -101.59
N GLU A 742 -20.39 -12.04 -101.18
CA GLU A 742 -19.56 -12.15 -99.97
C GLU A 742 -18.06 -12.33 -100.27
N THR A 743 -17.72 -13.03 -101.36
CA THR A 743 -16.35 -13.50 -101.60
C THR A 743 -15.68 -12.95 -102.86
N ALA A 744 -16.38 -12.20 -103.73
CA ALA A 744 -15.73 -11.63 -104.91
C ALA A 744 -14.69 -10.56 -104.52
N ASN A 745 -13.55 -10.59 -105.21
CA ASN A 745 -12.55 -9.52 -105.15
C ASN A 745 -13.00 -8.40 -106.08
N TRP A 746 -13.93 -7.58 -105.59
CA TRP A 746 -14.40 -6.40 -106.33
C TRP A 746 -13.22 -5.48 -106.64
N TYR A 747 -13.21 -4.94 -107.85
CA TYR A 747 -12.21 -3.98 -108.30
C TYR A 747 -12.87 -2.94 -109.18
N TYR A 748 -12.24 -1.80 -109.39
CA TYR A 748 -12.69 -0.87 -110.43
C TYR A 748 -11.61 -0.66 -111.49
N ARG A 749 -12.03 -0.20 -112.67
CA ARG A 749 -11.14 0.24 -113.75
C ARG A 749 -11.57 1.59 -114.30
N HIS A 750 -10.60 2.26 -114.91
CA HIS A 750 -10.77 3.48 -115.68
C HIS A 750 -11.15 3.13 -117.11
N VAL A 751 -12.22 3.75 -117.61
CA VAL A 751 -12.80 3.52 -118.94
C VAL A 751 -12.87 4.87 -119.64
N THR A 752 -12.58 4.88 -120.94
CA THR A 752 -12.71 6.07 -121.78
C THR A 752 -13.49 5.72 -123.03
N TYR A 753 -14.35 6.63 -123.46
CA TYR A 753 -15.29 6.47 -124.58
C TYR A 753 -14.96 7.33 -125.80
#